data_AF-A0A2A2K288-F1
#
_entry.id   AF-A0A2A2K288-F1
#
_cell.length_a   1.000
_cell.length_b   1.000
_cell.length_c   1.000
_cell.angle_alpha   90.00
_cell.angle_beta   90.00
_cell.angle_gamma   90.00
#
_symmetry.space_group_name_H-M   'P 1'
#
loop_
_entity.id
_entity.type
_entity.pdbx_description
1 polymer ?
#
loop_
_entity_poly.entity_id
_entity_poly.type
_entity_poly.pdbx_seq_one_letter_code
_entity_poly.pdbx_strand_id
1 'polypeptide(L)'
;MSLNVMNELFRVAESVEIGPGPLAAIVDRAARIENRQIIRIWKGYRDAKVVFVSVASPETKLKTAVFLVIFVPRRALLEVWSIQNGVRVGAQHVDADGLLISGGSSTVLCGIRESEQSDAYFMDKSGAIFRIIVPYHFALLRNKSRDQHDEILLPKITNRNVFDAVIFEEIYSNLRTLKGRRQAILSVLNIVKNEEDVEKMLETINKVEGSQALGHLPELISNAQICYSKFHSWHGAEPRPKLDELQNLPFDSEANAIVGKHLEKEGNRLKSDYAITNFFSLLDWGTQKTAVLKKNYSDSDILSLTEFIFGPLLENQIDIEEFDEYGLTKLPFEESDILDLFSFYFLHSQDELSFTAFGVVKEFIAYLAAKSKNEGQILDHLERTAMTSPNNSRALLLYAIVNAIRREHKMDVSEEDKEKLDRENQEQEDDDDAKPEGEKSSDWIAYDPVLEHITAILTTMHCVCLTGKLTKLPNAGGHTFEAIWPKLNGFFREEVASWVVAQKIDQPDLENRLKEEPVILELIQKLPESLKSPLLNCDISWEYASRWFKGKAENFENLKLSIDFAEAISDSRLRHGVARLLWEKFVDEPFKATAMLMEKTGRAPKEREARQQLGFGESKVSDLLQSAERLLCILLESVRDSPSSLPFQQDTMIELSTSHPPLSLSGSAPRDSLVHLALRQSLVNYHLVLHHLHLAIALRLQVSIGMRLHPLKHLFCSIGLRAFFQPFDSHPLIPLDNVDEAVMERRHDFLNKVAEQCQESERKGARQLAAEWNLTVDSIALIQVISLLRKGQDSEAAQEIASVPQNDRLATALIRIVAARIVRLADEEKTTLTPNHSSLLCEFAGEETCRVENGSVGWRASLQSMGRLLSSLPNLPQVSIASLVKLNSLSEQYFALKFY
;
A
#
# COMPACT_ATOMS: atom_id res chain seq x y z
N MET A 1 10.51 18.14 22.71
CA MET A 1 9.66 19.33 22.94
C MET A 1 10.28 20.51 22.21
N SER A 2 9.74 20.86 21.05
CA SER A 2 10.07 22.06 20.30
C SER A 2 9.31 23.25 20.92
N LEU A 3 10.05 24.27 21.37
CA LEU A 3 9.48 25.55 21.79
C LEU A 3 9.19 26.38 20.53
N ASN A 4 7.93 26.39 20.08
CA ASN A 4 7.47 27.43 19.16
C ASN A 4 7.22 28.71 19.95
N VAL A 5 8.13 29.67 19.82
CA VAL A 5 7.93 31.05 20.23
C VAL A 5 7.18 31.74 19.08
N MET A 6 5.94 32.15 19.31
CA MET A 6 5.22 32.98 18.34
C MET A 6 5.92 34.35 18.24
N ASN A 7 6.19 34.75 17.00
CA ASN A 7 6.53 36.11 16.62
C ASN A 7 5.29 36.99 16.72
N GLU A 8 5.15 37.73 17.81
CA GLU A 8 4.47 39.04 17.79
C GLU A 8 5.46 40.12 18.21
N LEU A 9 5.42 41.23 17.47
CA LEU A 9 6.41 42.29 17.48
C LEU A 9 6.69 42.85 18.89
N PHE A 10 7.95 42.72 19.30
CA PHE A 10 8.60 43.33 20.46
C PHE A 10 7.94 43.09 21.82
N ARG A 11 8.26 41.96 22.49
CA ARG A 11 8.52 41.87 23.95
C ARG A 11 9.02 40.46 24.35
N VAL A 12 10.31 40.33 24.63
CA VAL A 12 10.97 39.08 25.05
C VAL A 12 11.04 39.01 26.58
N ALA A 13 10.75 37.85 27.20
CA ALA A 13 10.97 37.61 28.63
C ALA A 13 12.47 37.72 28.98
N GLU A 14 12.84 38.27 30.15
CA GLU A 14 14.25 38.55 30.46
C GLU A 14 15.10 37.29 30.70
N SER A 15 14.50 36.23 31.24
CA SER A 15 15.14 34.91 31.33
C SER A 15 14.12 33.81 31.68
N VAL A 16 14.38 32.59 31.21
CA VAL A 16 13.62 31.39 31.51
C VAL A 16 14.59 30.31 32.01
N GLU A 17 14.29 29.70 33.16
CA GLU A 17 15.01 28.54 33.69
C GLU A 17 14.09 27.32 33.63
N ILE A 18 14.59 26.21 33.07
CA ILE A 18 13.86 24.93 33.00
C ILE A 18 14.18 24.11 34.24
N GLY A 19 13.14 23.67 34.95
CA GLY A 19 13.26 22.84 36.14
C GLY A 19 13.04 21.35 35.86
N PRO A 20 13.23 20.49 36.86
CA PRO A 20 12.91 19.07 36.76
C PRO A 20 11.40 18.86 36.51
N GLY A 21 11.06 17.94 35.60
CA GLY A 21 9.67 17.67 35.20
C GLY A 21 9.07 18.77 34.29
N PRO A 22 7.75 19.05 34.36
CA PRO A 22 7.09 20.06 33.52
C PRO A 22 7.23 21.51 34.02
N LEU A 23 8.20 21.79 34.89
CA LEU A 23 8.33 23.07 35.59
C LEU A 23 9.24 24.05 34.83
N ALA A 24 8.84 25.31 34.76
CA ALA A 24 9.68 26.40 34.26
C ALA A 24 9.49 27.65 35.14
N ALA A 25 10.59 28.36 35.41
CA ALA A 25 10.57 29.64 36.10
C ALA A 25 10.88 30.76 35.10
N ILE A 26 10.01 31.76 35.04
CA ILE A 26 10.12 32.89 34.11
C ILE A 26 10.30 34.16 34.93
N VAL A 27 11.34 34.94 34.60
CA VAL A 27 11.54 36.27 35.16
C VAL A 27 11.17 37.30 34.11
N ASP A 28 10.17 38.14 34.42
CA ASP A 28 9.66 39.18 33.54
C ASP A 28 9.31 40.44 34.35
N ARG A 29 9.44 41.60 33.72
CA ARG A 29 9.15 42.92 34.31
C ARG A 29 7.67 43.31 34.22
N ALA A 30 6.85 42.59 33.45
CA ALA A 30 5.47 42.99 33.15
C ALA A 30 4.40 41.90 33.35
N ALA A 31 4.75 40.75 33.93
CA ALA A 31 3.83 39.66 34.28
C ALA A 31 2.97 39.14 33.10
N ARG A 32 3.58 38.96 31.92
CA ARG A 32 2.88 38.56 30.68
C ARG A 32 3.06 37.06 30.42
N ILE A 33 2.09 36.25 30.85
CA ILE A 33 2.07 34.80 30.60
C ILE A 33 0.65 34.42 30.14
N GLU A 34 0.51 33.90 28.92
CA GLU A 34 -0.75 33.36 28.38
C GLU A 34 -0.63 31.84 28.13
N ASN A 35 -1.75 31.11 28.30
CA ASN A 35 -1.91 29.70 27.92
C ASN A 35 -1.02 28.64 28.60
N ARG A 36 -0.59 28.84 29.84
CA ARG A 36 0.04 27.79 30.68
C ARG A 36 -0.46 27.84 32.12
N GLN A 37 -0.46 26.70 32.83
CA GLN A 37 -0.83 26.64 34.24
C GLN A 37 0.20 27.39 35.10
N ILE A 38 -0.16 28.57 35.59
CA ILE A 38 0.70 29.36 36.49
C ILE A 38 0.64 28.75 37.88
N ILE A 39 1.76 28.17 38.33
CA ILE A 39 1.87 27.53 39.65
C ILE A 39 2.00 28.60 40.76
N ARG A 40 2.80 29.65 40.54
CA ARG A 40 3.05 30.72 41.52
C ARG A 40 3.64 31.97 40.89
N ILE A 41 3.34 33.14 41.46
CA ILE A 41 3.91 34.45 41.05
C ILE A 41 4.59 35.11 42.26
N TRP A 42 5.85 35.53 42.11
CA TRP A 42 6.58 36.33 43.10
C TRP A 42 6.65 37.79 42.64
N LYS A 43 6.13 38.72 43.46
CA LYS A 43 6.14 40.16 43.15
C LYS A 43 7.27 40.87 43.89
N GLY A 44 7.91 41.86 43.25
CA GLY A 44 8.95 42.70 43.86
C GLY A 44 10.40 42.20 43.70
N TYR A 45 10.62 41.18 42.87
CA TYR A 45 11.92 40.56 42.58
C TYR A 45 12.51 41.09 41.27
N ARG A 46 12.79 42.40 41.22
CA ARG A 46 13.35 43.05 40.00
C ARG A 46 14.77 42.54 39.75
N ASP A 47 15.08 42.28 38.48
CA ASP A 47 16.39 41.83 38.01
C ASP A 47 16.85 40.51 38.66
N ALA A 48 15.91 39.71 39.18
CA ALA A 48 16.23 38.47 39.87
C ALA A 48 16.72 37.39 38.90
N LYS A 49 17.59 36.51 39.39
CA LYS A 49 18.02 35.29 38.70
C LYS A 49 17.50 34.07 39.46
N VAL A 50 17.10 33.04 38.73
CA VAL A 50 16.43 31.88 39.30
C VAL A 50 17.07 30.57 38.82
N VAL A 51 17.20 29.59 39.71
CA VAL A 51 17.74 28.26 39.43
C VAL A 51 16.98 27.20 40.24
N PHE A 52 16.73 26.03 39.65
CA PHE A 52 16.09 24.90 40.36
C PHE A 52 17.10 24.01 41.08
N VAL A 53 16.75 23.58 42.29
CA VAL A 53 17.53 22.62 43.10
C VAL A 53 16.66 21.43 43.45
N SER A 54 17.11 20.21 43.11
CA SER A 54 16.42 18.98 43.50
C SER A 54 17.18 18.24 44.60
N VAL A 55 16.44 17.74 45.59
CA VAL A 55 16.98 17.09 46.79
C VAL A 55 16.25 15.78 47.01
N ALA A 56 16.98 14.66 47.03
CA ALA A 56 16.40 13.34 47.30
C ALA A 56 16.16 13.13 48.81
N SER A 57 15.13 12.36 49.16
CA SER A 57 14.83 11.99 50.54
C SER A 57 15.94 11.11 51.13
N PRO A 58 16.37 11.34 52.40
CA PRO A 58 17.36 10.50 53.08
C PRO A 58 16.89 9.05 53.27
N GLU A 59 15.58 8.83 53.39
CA GLU A 59 14.98 7.52 53.74
C GLU A 59 14.67 6.67 52.51
N THR A 60 14.34 7.28 51.37
CA THR A 60 14.02 6.60 50.11
C THR A 60 14.48 7.44 48.93
N LYS A 61 15.41 6.92 48.12
CA LYS A 61 15.91 7.63 46.92
C LYS A 61 14.82 7.94 45.87
N LEU A 62 13.62 7.36 46.01
CA LEU A 62 12.47 7.51 45.11
C LEU A 62 11.67 8.81 45.33
N LYS A 63 11.87 9.56 46.42
CA LYS A 63 11.16 10.82 46.67
C LYS A 63 12.09 12.02 46.54
N THR A 64 11.88 12.84 45.52
CA THR A 64 12.64 14.08 45.28
C THR A 64 11.80 15.31 45.62
N ALA A 65 12.42 16.27 46.32
CA ALA A 65 11.85 17.59 46.59
C ALA A 65 12.52 18.61 45.67
N VAL A 66 11.72 19.56 45.15
CA VAL A 66 12.20 20.61 44.24
C VAL A 66 12.05 21.98 44.89
N PHE A 67 13.16 22.72 44.91
CA PHE A 67 13.24 24.08 45.40
C PHE A 67 13.62 25.03 44.27
N LEU A 68 13.19 26.28 44.37
CA LEU A 68 13.60 27.37 43.49
C LEU A 68 14.46 28.34 44.29
N VAL A 69 15.68 28.53 43.83
CA VAL A 69 16.60 29.53 44.36
C VAL A 69 16.41 30.81 43.57
N ILE A 70 16.22 31.93 44.26
CA ILE A 70 16.03 33.25 43.68
C ILE A 70 17.11 34.18 44.22
N PHE A 71 18.03 34.60 43.36
CA PHE A 71 19.01 35.65 43.68
C PHE A 71 18.44 37.02 43.30
N VAL A 72 18.51 37.98 44.23
CA VAL A 72 18.01 39.35 44.08
C VAL A 72 19.18 40.32 44.22
N PRO A 73 19.79 40.77 43.10
CA PRO A 73 21.02 41.57 43.13
C PRO A 73 20.89 42.86 43.94
N ARG A 74 19.79 43.60 43.75
CA ARG A 74 19.54 44.88 44.44
C ARG A 74 19.45 44.76 45.96
N ARG A 75 19.11 43.57 46.47
CA ARG A 75 19.00 43.29 47.91
C ARG A 75 20.20 42.52 48.45
N ALA A 76 21.16 42.15 47.58
CA ALA A 76 22.29 41.30 47.93
C ALA A 76 21.84 40.04 48.69
N LEU A 77 20.78 39.39 48.18
CA LEU A 77 20.06 38.33 48.90
C LEU A 77 19.79 37.14 47.99
N LEU A 78 20.09 35.95 48.48
CA LEU A 78 19.75 34.68 47.86
C LEU A 78 18.67 33.99 48.69
N GLU A 79 17.50 33.80 48.10
CA GLU A 79 16.35 33.17 48.74
C GLU A 79 16.09 31.77 48.19
N VAL A 80 15.61 30.86 49.03
CA VAL A 80 15.24 29.50 48.63
C VAL A 80 13.76 29.28 48.94
N TRP A 81 13.02 28.83 47.94
CA TRP A 81 11.58 28.62 47.99
C TRP A 81 11.24 27.16 47.68
N SER A 82 10.37 26.56 48.47
CA SER A 82 9.80 25.24 48.12
C SER A 82 8.75 25.42 47.04
N ILE A 83 8.86 24.66 45.94
CA ILE A 83 7.91 24.75 44.83
C ILE A 83 6.61 24.03 45.14
N GLN A 84 6.67 22.95 45.90
CA GLN A 84 5.50 22.13 46.25
C GLN A 84 4.51 22.88 47.15
N ASN A 85 5.00 23.65 48.13
CA ASN A 85 4.15 24.32 49.12
C ASN A 85 4.25 25.85 49.07
N GLY A 86 5.20 26.41 48.32
CA GLY A 86 5.36 27.85 48.13
C GLY A 86 5.94 28.63 49.31
N VAL A 87 6.56 27.95 50.28
CA VAL A 87 7.14 28.57 51.47
C VAL A 87 8.59 28.99 51.19
N ARG A 88 8.99 30.18 51.67
CA ARG A 88 10.41 30.57 51.71
C ARG A 88 11.10 29.78 52.83
N VAL A 89 11.99 28.88 52.46
CA VAL A 89 12.65 27.96 53.39
C VAL A 89 14.01 28.47 53.88
N GLY A 90 14.58 29.46 53.19
CA GLY A 90 15.82 30.10 53.60
C GLY A 90 16.08 31.40 52.85
N ALA A 91 16.89 32.27 53.45
CA ALA A 91 17.43 33.46 52.82
C ALA A 91 18.82 33.76 53.39
N GLN A 92 19.77 34.12 52.55
CA GLN A 92 21.14 34.40 52.92
C GLN A 92 21.64 35.66 52.21
N HIS A 93 22.37 36.52 52.92
CA HIS A 93 23.06 37.64 52.30
C HIS A 93 24.29 37.13 51.54
N VAL A 94 24.44 37.61 50.30
CA VAL A 94 25.50 37.24 49.36
C VAL A 94 26.02 38.49 48.66
N ASP A 95 27.09 38.39 47.87
CA ASP A 95 27.61 39.55 47.13
C ASP A 95 26.58 40.08 46.11
N ALA A 96 26.42 41.39 46.03
CA ALA A 96 25.45 42.03 45.14
C ALA A 96 25.82 41.85 43.66
N ASP A 97 27.12 41.75 43.38
CA ASP A 97 27.68 41.57 42.03
C ASP A 97 27.93 40.08 41.67
N GLY A 98 27.45 39.16 42.50
CA GLY A 98 27.62 37.72 42.28
C GLY A 98 26.71 37.14 41.19
N LEU A 99 27.04 35.92 40.76
CA LEU A 99 26.32 35.19 39.71
C LEU A 99 25.71 33.90 40.25
N LEU A 100 24.41 33.70 40.02
CA LEU A 100 23.73 32.43 40.28
C LEU A 100 23.82 31.53 39.05
N ILE A 101 24.31 30.30 39.22
CA ILE A 101 24.64 29.36 38.15
C ILE A 101 23.91 28.02 38.40
N SER A 102 23.28 27.50 37.35
CA SER A 102 22.64 26.19 37.34
C SER A 102 23.66 25.07 37.12
N GLY A 103 23.63 24.05 37.96
CA GLY A 103 24.40 22.81 37.81
C GLY A 103 23.62 21.82 36.96
N GLY A 104 23.71 21.95 35.64
CA GLY A 104 23.07 21.07 34.67
C GLY A 104 24.06 20.53 33.64
N SER A 105 23.87 19.26 33.25
CA SER A 105 24.71 18.43 32.37
C SER A 105 25.38 19.17 31.21
N SER A 106 26.69 19.42 31.34
CA SER A 106 27.55 19.69 30.19
C SER A 106 28.03 18.35 29.64
N THR A 107 27.77 18.10 28.35
CA THR A 107 28.36 17.01 27.59
C THR A 107 29.87 17.19 27.47
N VAL A 108 30.62 16.70 28.47
CA VAL A 108 32.07 16.49 28.32
C VAL A 108 32.30 15.01 28.03
N LEU A 109 32.50 14.72 26.74
CA LEU A 109 33.28 13.67 26.05
C LEU A 109 33.51 12.26 26.65
N CYS A 110 33.01 11.88 27.83
CA CYS A 110 33.29 10.59 28.48
C CYS A 110 32.07 9.94 29.16
N GLY A 111 30.85 10.23 28.70
CA GLY A 111 29.67 9.44 29.04
C GLY A 111 28.71 10.09 30.03
N ILE A 112 27.43 9.75 29.85
CA ILE A 112 26.28 10.26 30.61
C ILE A 112 26.29 9.58 31.99
N ARG A 113 26.42 10.34 33.06
CA ARG A 113 25.93 9.93 34.38
C ARG A 113 24.54 10.53 34.56
N GLU A 114 23.51 9.69 34.53
CA GLU A 114 22.18 10.04 35.03
C GLU A 114 22.31 10.31 36.54
N SER A 115 22.41 11.58 36.88
CA SER A 115 22.25 12.08 38.25
C SER A 115 20.96 12.86 38.27
N GLU A 116 19.93 12.33 38.94
CA GLU A 116 18.61 12.97 39.14
C GLU A 116 18.66 14.22 40.05
N GLN A 117 19.85 14.78 40.28
CA GLN A 117 20.11 15.93 41.16
C GLN A 117 20.53 17.15 40.33
N SER A 118 19.69 18.19 40.32
CA SER A 118 20.04 19.52 39.81
C SER A 118 20.67 20.32 40.94
N ASP A 119 21.97 20.58 40.85
CA ASP A 119 22.71 21.39 41.81
C ASP A 119 22.62 22.87 41.44
N ALA A 120 22.82 23.77 42.41
CA ALA A 120 22.96 25.20 42.15
C ALA A 120 24.22 25.75 42.82
N TYR A 121 24.85 26.72 42.17
CA TYR A 121 26.09 27.34 42.63
C TYR A 121 25.95 28.86 42.59
N PHE A 122 26.59 29.53 43.55
CA PHE A 122 26.70 30.98 43.58
C PHE A 122 28.18 31.37 43.49
N MET A 123 28.51 32.25 42.56
CA MET A 123 29.86 32.79 42.39
C MET A 123 29.91 34.22 42.89
N ASP A 124 30.84 34.53 43.80
CA ASP A 124 31.04 35.91 44.24
C ASP A 124 31.94 36.71 43.29
N LYS A 125 32.11 38.02 43.55
CA LYS A 125 32.96 38.89 42.71
C LYS A 125 34.45 38.53 42.70
N SER A 126 34.91 37.72 43.67
CA SER A 126 36.29 37.23 43.71
C SER A 126 36.50 35.98 42.85
N GLY A 127 35.41 35.43 42.28
CA GLY A 127 35.41 34.20 41.52
C GLY A 127 35.31 32.94 42.38
N ALA A 128 35.08 33.06 43.69
CA ALA A 128 34.86 31.92 44.56
C ALA A 128 33.46 31.33 44.34
N ILE A 129 33.38 30.02 44.14
CA ILE A 129 32.13 29.30 43.83
C ILE A 129 31.65 28.55 45.07
N PHE A 130 30.42 28.82 45.49
CA PHE A 130 29.75 28.21 46.63
C PHE A 130 28.61 27.32 46.16
N ARG A 131 28.59 26.04 46.57
CA ARG A 131 27.46 25.14 46.30
C ARG A 131 26.31 25.46 47.25
N ILE A 132 25.10 25.56 46.71
CA ILE A 132 23.88 25.79 47.48
C ILE A 132 23.31 24.44 47.88
N ILE A 133 23.28 24.16 49.19
CA ILE A 133 22.77 22.90 49.74
C ILE A 133 21.49 23.18 50.51
N VAL A 134 20.40 22.52 50.10
CA VAL A 134 19.08 22.63 50.75
C VAL A 134 18.74 21.27 51.40
N PRO A 135 18.63 21.18 52.74
CA PRO A 135 18.20 19.96 53.41
C PRO A 135 16.77 19.51 53.03
N TYR A 136 16.58 18.20 52.80
CA TYR A 136 15.28 17.64 52.38
C TYR A 136 14.11 17.96 53.32
N HIS A 137 14.34 17.99 54.64
CA HIS A 137 13.28 18.24 55.62
C HIS A 137 12.65 19.64 55.49
N PHE A 138 13.29 20.58 54.78
CA PHE A 138 12.68 21.87 54.46
C PHE A 138 11.54 21.77 53.44
N ALA A 139 11.44 20.69 52.66
CA ALA A 139 10.28 20.43 51.81
C ALA A 139 9.02 20.12 52.63
N LEU A 140 9.19 19.70 53.88
CA LEU A 140 8.11 19.31 54.80
C LEU A 140 7.56 20.49 55.61
N LEU A 141 8.14 21.70 55.47
CA LEU A 141 7.66 22.90 56.14
C LEU A 141 6.30 23.32 55.56
N ARG A 142 5.22 23.12 56.32
CA ARG A 142 3.85 23.52 55.93
C ARG A 142 3.55 24.96 56.35
N ASN A 143 2.86 25.71 55.50
CA ASN A 143 2.08 26.87 55.94
C ASN A 143 0.90 26.37 56.79
N LYS A 144 0.62 27.04 57.92
CA LYS A 144 -0.72 26.95 58.54
C LYS A 144 -1.69 27.75 57.65
N SER A 145 -2.25 27.13 56.61
CA SER A 145 -3.34 27.72 55.82
C SER A 145 -4.67 27.03 56.14
N ARG A 146 -5.76 27.75 55.88
CA ARG A 146 -7.16 27.39 56.17
C ARG A 146 -7.68 26.15 55.43
N ASP A 147 -6.86 25.48 54.61
CA ASP A 147 -7.26 24.45 53.62
C ASP A 147 -7.20 23.00 54.14
N GLN A 148 -6.57 22.74 55.29
CA GLN A 148 -6.46 21.38 55.85
C GLN A 148 -7.82 20.76 56.22
N HIS A 149 -8.81 21.59 56.55
CA HIS A 149 -10.14 21.09 56.88
C HIS A 149 -10.79 20.41 55.66
N ASP A 150 -10.75 21.08 54.51
CA ASP A 150 -11.39 20.60 53.28
C ASP A 150 -10.64 19.38 52.70
N GLU A 151 -9.30 19.38 52.73
CA GLU A 151 -8.48 18.25 52.25
C GLU A 151 -8.64 16.96 53.06
N ILE A 152 -9.04 17.04 54.34
CA ILE A 152 -9.35 15.86 55.17
C ILE A 152 -10.76 15.33 54.88
N LEU A 153 -11.68 16.22 54.50
CA LEU A 153 -13.07 15.88 54.26
C LEU A 153 -13.30 15.32 52.85
N LEU A 154 -12.59 15.81 51.83
CA LEU A 154 -12.72 15.36 50.44
C LEU A 154 -12.52 13.84 50.24
N PRO A 155 -11.50 13.18 50.81
CA PRO A 155 -11.31 11.73 50.70
C PRO A 155 -12.46 10.90 51.24
N LYS A 156 -13.29 11.44 52.15
CA LYS A 156 -14.45 10.73 52.69
C LYS A 156 -15.59 10.60 51.67
N ILE A 157 -15.62 11.47 50.66
CA ILE A 157 -16.52 11.37 49.50
C ILE A 157 -15.88 10.45 48.44
N THR A 158 -14.60 10.67 48.10
CA THR A 158 -13.93 9.96 46.99
C THR A 158 -13.66 8.48 47.27
N ASN A 159 -13.47 8.08 48.53
CA ASN A 159 -13.24 6.66 48.90
C ASN A 159 -14.52 5.81 48.88
N ARG A 160 -15.67 6.39 48.53
CA ARG A 160 -16.95 5.68 48.47
C ARG A 160 -17.29 5.39 47.02
N ASN A 161 -17.75 4.16 46.75
CA ASN A 161 -18.19 3.73 45.42
C ASN A 161 -19.71 3.93 45.19
N VAL A 162 -20.40 4.57 46.13
CA VAL A 162 -21.85 4.82 46.10
C VAL A 162 -22.14 6.21 46.64
N PHE A 163 -23.01 6.96 45.97
CA PHE A 163 -23.46 8.27 46.41
C PHE A 163 -24.35 8.15 47.65
N ASP A 164 -24.13 9.00 48.64
CA ASP A 164 -24.91 9.08 49.87
C ASP A 164 -25.24 10.55 50.12
N ALA A 165 -26.50 10.91 49.89
CA ALA A 165 -26.97 12.30 49.93
C ALA A 165 -26.76 12.94 51.32
N VAL A 166 -26.97 12.18 52.40
CA VAL A 166 -26.82 12.68 53.78
C VAL A 166 -25.37 13.03 54.06
N ILE A 167 -24.46 12.18 53.61
CA ILE A 167 -23.02 12.34 53.87
C ILE A 167 -22.41 13.36 52.93
N PHE A 168 -22.92 13.48 51.70
CA PHE A 168 -22.58 14.58 50.82
C PHE A 168 -23.02 15.92 51.41
N GLU A 169 -24.25 16.05 51.91
CA GLU A 169 -24.76 17.27 52.54
C GLU A 169 -23.93 17.65 53.78
N GLU A 170 -23.62 16.67 54.64
CA GLU A 170 -22.77 16.88 55.82
C GLU A 170 -21.38 17.37 55.42
N ILE A 171 -20.73 16.73 54.44
CA ILE A 171 -19.37 17.09 54.05
C ILE A 171 -19.36 18.42 53.28
N TYR A 172 -20.24 18.58 52.30
CA TYR A 172 -20.29 19.73 51.40
C TYR A 172 -20.59 21.04 52.16
N SER A 173 -21.50 20.99 53.13
CA SER A 173 -21.81 22.14 54.00
C SER A 173 -20.64 22.55 54.90
N ASN A 174 -19.78 21.59 55.26
CA ASN A 174 -18.61 21.82 56.10
C ASN A 174 -17.36 22.29 55.31
N LEU A 175 -17.39 22.24 53.97
CA LEU A 175 -16.30 22.74 53.12
C LEU A 175 -16.23 24.28 53.17
N ARG A 176 -15.04 24.78 53.51
CA ARG A 176 -14.78 26.21 53.76
C ARG A 176 -14.27 26.94 52.52
N THR A 177 -13.78 26.22 51.52
CA THR A 177 -13.18 26.78 50.31
C THR A 177 -14.01 26.47 49.07
N LEU A 178 -14.06 27.42 48.13
CA LEU A 178 -14.72 27.21 46.83
C LEU A 178 -14.05 26.11 46.01
N LYS A 179 -12.71 25.98 46.13
CA LYS A 179 -11.94 24.90 45.50
C LYS A 179 -12.36 23.53 46.04
N GLY A 180 -12.52 23.40 47.36
CA GLY A 180 -13.00 22.18 48.00
C GLY A 180 -14.42 21.84 47.57
N ARG A 181 -15.35 22.80 47.60
CA ARG A 181 -16.74 22.62 47.14
C ARG A 181 -16.80 22.14 45.68
N ARG A 182 -16.04 22.76 44.79
CA ARG A 182 -15.96 22.36 43.37
C ARG A 182 -15.40 20.93 43.22
N GLN A 183 -14.36 20.58 43.96
CA GLN A 183 -13.77 19.23 43.90
C GLN A 183 -14.70 18.15 44.46
N ALA A 184 -15.51 18.47 45.48
CA ALA A 184 -16.52 17.58 46.01
C ALA A 184 -17.61 17.28 44.96
N ILE A 185 -18.08 18.30 44.23
CA ILE A 185 -19.05 18.16 43.14
C ILE A 185 -18.52 17.20 42.06
N LEU A 186 -17.31 17.44 41.56
CA LEU A 186 -16.71 16.59 40.52
C LEU A 186 -16.45 15.15 40.99
N SER A 187 -16.14 14.98 42.27
CA SER A 187 -15.94 13.65 42.86
C SER A 187 -17.25 12.85 42.91
N VAL A 188 -18.37 13.52 43.19
CA VAL A 188 -19.69 12.88 43.27
C VAL A 188 -20.23 12.53 41.88
N LEU A 189 -20.06 13.39 40.87
CA LEU A 189 -20.51 13.10 39.50
C LEU A 189 -19.96 11.78 38.95
N ASN A 190 -18.77 11.36 39.40
CA ASN A 190 -18.15 10.09 39.01
C ASN A 190 -18.73 8.86 39.75
N ILE A 191 -19.63 9.04 40.72
CA ILE A 191 -20.15 7.99 41.62
C ILE A 191 -21.68 7.88 41.54
N VAL A 192 -22.37 8.91 41.03
CA VAL A 192 -23.84 8.97 40.92
C VAL A 192 -24.37 7.97 39.90
N LYS A 193 -25.29 7.10 40.31
CA LYS A 193 -25.79 6.00 39.46
C LYS A 193 -27.12 6.30 38.77
N ASN A 194 -27.95 7.18 39.35
CA ASN A 194 -29.32 7.43 38.90
C ASN A 194 -29.63 8.94 38.89
N GLU A 195 -30.69 9.36 38.20
CA GLU A 195 -31.13 10.76 38.11
C GLU A 195 -31.50 11.35 39.48
N GLU A 196 -32.17 10.58 40.34
CA GLU A 196 -32.53 11.02 41.69
C GLU A 196 -31.33 11.44 42.55
N ASP A 197 -30.17 10.83 42.33
CA ASP A 197 -28.94 11.13 43.06
C ASP A 197 -28.37 12.50 42.62
N VAL A 198 -28.49 12.83 41.33
CA VAL A 198 -28.11 14.14 40.79
C VAL A 198 -29.05 15.24 41.32
N GLU A 199 -30.36 14.97 41.39
CA GLU A 199 -31.34 15.92 41.95
C GLU A 199 -31.05 16.22 43.42
N LYS A 200 -30.85 15.18 44.24
CA LYS A 200 -30.49 15.32 45.67
C LYS A 200 -29.19 16.11 45.85
N MET A 201 -28.21 15.90 44.97
CA MET A 201 -26.97 16.66 44.94
C MET A 201 -27.19 18.14 44.59
N LEU A 202 -27.96 18.44 43.54
CA LEU A 202 -28.27 19.81 43.11
C LEU A 202 -29.09 20.58 44.16
N GLU A 203 -30.07 19.93 44.80
CA GLU A 203 -30.79 20.50 45.94
C GLU A 203 -29.85 20.89 47.08
N THR A 204 -28.89 20.02 47.42
CA THR A 204 -27.90 20.26 48.46
C THR A 204 -27.00 21.45 48.10
N ILE A 205 -26.58 21.56 46.85
CA ILE A 205 -25.76 22.68 46.35
C ILE A 205 -26.53 24.01 46.47
N ASN A 206 -27.83 23.99 46.15
CA ASN A 206 -28.68 25.19 46.18
C ASN A 206 -29.06 25.62 47.60
N LYS A 207 -29.12 24.69 48.57
CA LYS A 207 -29.41 24.97 49.99
C LYS A 207 -28.25 25.66 50.74
N VAL A 208 -27.00 25.49 50.30
CA VAL A 208 -25.81 25.99 51.01
C VAL A 208 -25.41 27.41 50.56
N GLU A 209 -25.25 28.33 51.52
CA GLU A 209 -24.84 29.72 51.26
C GLU A 209 -23.46 29.80 50.55
N GLY A 210 -23.39 30.62 49.49
CA GLY A 210 -22.19 30.81 48.65
C GLY A 210 -22.15 30.00 47.35
N SER A 211 -23.24 29.30 47.00
CA SER A 211 -23.41 28.59 45.72
C SER A 211 -23.25 29.48 44.48
N GLN A 212 -23.63 30.76 44.58
CA GLN A 212 -23.44 31.77 43.52
C GLN A 212 -21.97 31.93 43.08
N ALA A 213 -21.01 31.61 43.95
CA ALA A 213 -19.58 31.71 43.65
C ALA A 213 -19.01 30.50 42.88
N LEU A 214 -19.83 29.47 42.60
CA LEU A 214 -19.47 28.32 41.75
C LEU A 214 -19.70 28.59 40.25
N GLY A 215 -20.26 29.76 39.89
CA GLY A 215 -20.55 30.16 38.52
C GLY A 215 -21.64 29.29 37.88
N HIS A 216 -21.47 28.96 36.60
CA HIS A 216 -22.44 28.20 35.79
C HIS A 216 -22.40 26.67 36.02
N LEU A 217 -21.55 26.16 36.92
CA LEU A 217 -21.37 24.71 37.08
C LEU A 217 -22.67 23.97 37.46
N PRO A 218 -23.49 24.42 38.43
CA PRO A 218 -24.75 23.75 38.77
C PRO A 218 -25.77 23.78 37.62
N GLU A 219 -25.81 24.88 36.86
CA GLU A 219 -26.68 25.05 35.69
C GLU A 219 -26.28 24.08 34.56
N LEU A 220 -24.97 23.93 34.30
CA LEU A 220 -24.45 22.96 33.34
C LEU A 220 -24.76 21.51 33.73
N ILE A 221 -24.64 21.15 35.01
CA ILE A 221 -24.98 19.81 35.51
C ILE A 221 -26.48 19.54 35.35
N SER A 222 -27.31 20.53 35.68
CA SER A 222 -28.76 20.44 35.50
C SER A 222 -29.16 20.27 34.03
N ASN A 223 -28.54 21.02 33.11
CA ASN A 223 -28.82 20.91 31.68
C ASN A 223 -28.39 19.54 31.13
N ALA A 224 -27.19 19.08 31.50
CA ALA A 224 -26.70 17.77 31.11
C ALA A 224 -27.57 16.62 31.66
N GLN A 225 -28.08 16.75 32.89
CA GLN A 225 -29.05 15.80 33.44
C GLN A 225 -30.35 15.76 32.62
N ILE A 226 -30.91 16.93 32.29
CA ILE A 226 -32.14 17.03 31.48
C ILE A 226 -31.93 16.35 30.11
N CYS A 227 -30.79 16.59 29.47
CA CYS A 227 -30.45 15.95 28.21
C CYS A 227 -30.34 14.42 28.36
N TYR A 228 -29.65 13.94 29.40
CA TYR A 228 -29.55 12.50 29.67
C TYR A 228 -30.92 11.85 29.85
N SER A 229 -31.80 12.43 30.69
CA SER A 229 -33.16 11.92 30.92
C SER A 229 -33.95 11.85 29.61
N LYS A 230 -33.80 12.86 28.75
CA LYS A 230 -34.45 12.93 27.43
C LYS A 230 -33.93 11.85 26.49
N PHE A 231 -32.61 11.76 26.28
CA PHE A 231 -32.01 10.71 25.45
C PHE A 231 -32.41 9.32 25.94
N HIS A 232 -32.33 9.07 27.25
CA HIS A 232 -32.72 7.79 27.84
C HIS A 232 -34.22 7.49 27.65
N SER A 233 -35.09 8.48 27.72
CA SER A 233 -36.53 8.30 27.45
C SER A 233 -36.86 8.01 25.99
N TRP A 234 -36.05 8.53 25.07
CA TRP A 234 -36.23 8.30 23.64
C TRP A 234 -35.79 6.90 23.22
N HIS A 235 -34.72 6.38 23.84
CA HIS A 235 -34.32 4.98 23.68
C HIS A 235 -35.44 4.02 24.09
N GLY A 236 -36.05 3.37 23.09
CA GLY A 236 -37.17 2.44 23.28
C GLY A 236 -38.56 2.99 22.97
N ALA A 237 -38.66 4.25 22.53
CA ALA A 237 -39.88 4.80 21.95
C ALA A 237 -40.25 4.10 20.64
N GLU A 238 -41.55 4.11 20.28
CA GLU A 238 -41.97 3.59 18.98
C GLU A 238 -41.52 4.54 17.86
N PRO A 239 -40.92 4.00 16.78
CA PRO A 239 -40.48 4.82 15.66
C PRO A 239 -41.68 5.48 14.97
N ARG A 240 -41.48 6.72 14.53
CA ARG A 240 -42.46 7.50 13.79
C ARG A 240 -42.74 6.85 12.41
N PRO A 241 -43.92 7.06 11.82
CA PRO A 241 -44.29 6.48 10.53
C PRO A 241 -43.27 6.83 9.43
N LYS A 242 -43.05 5.87 8.52
CA LYS A 242 -42.00 5.91 7.49
C LYS A 242 -42.14 7.15 6.59
N LEU A 243 -41.04 7.87 6.39
CA LEU A 243 -40.85 8.73 5.23
C LEU A 243 -40.52 7.82 4.02
N ASP A 244 -41.42 7.72 3.06
CA ASP A 244 -41.23 6.95 1.80
C ASP A 244 -40.32 7.72 0.81
N GLU A 245 -39.17 8.23 1.25
CA GLU A 245 -38.49 9.34 0.54
C GLU A 245 -37.19 8.99 -0.20
N LEU A 246 -36.78 7.72 -0.27
CA LEU A 246 -35.62 7.40 -1.10
C LEU A 246 -35.89 7.41 -2.62
N GLN A 247 -37.13 7.70 -3.03
CA GLN A 247 -37.47 7.76 -4.46
C GLN A 247 -36.91 9.00 -5.18
N ASN A 248 -36.48 10.05 -4.47
CA ASN A 248 -36.14 11.35 -5.06
C ASN A 248 -34.79 11.93 -4.63
N LEU A 249 -33.75 11.10 -4.45
CA LEU A 249 -32.40 11.68 -4.46
C LEU A 249 -32.19 12.36 -5.82
N PRO A 250 -31.60 13.57 -5.86
CA PRO A 250 -31.45 14.36 -7.09
C PRO A 250 -30.33 13.79 -7.97
N PHE A 251 -30.18 12.47 -8.05
CA PHE A 251 -29.19 11.77 -8.86
C PHE A 251 -29.86 10.97 -9.97
N ASP A 252 -29.05 10.50 -10.91
CA ASP A 252 -29.52 9.57 -11.92
C ASP A 252 -29.87 8.18 -11.32
N SER A 253 -30.51 7.35 -12.14
CA SER A 253 -30.94 6.01 -11.72
C SER A 253 -29.78 5.11 -11.31
N GLU A 254 -28.58 5.34 -11.86
CA GLU A 254 -27.40 4.54 -11.56
C GLU A 254 -26.80 4.89 -10.19
N ALA A 255 -26.60 6.17 -9.89
CA ALA A 255 -26.14 6.65 -8.59
C ALA A 255 -27.11 6.23 -7.48
N ASN A 256 -28.42 6.34 -7.72
CA ASN A 256 -29.44 5.90 -6.76
C ASN A 256 -29.40 4.38 -6.53
N ALA A 257 -29.17 3.59 -7.59
CA ALA A 257 -29.00 2.15 -7.45
C ALA A 257 -27.73 1.78 -6.66
N ILE A 258 -26.63 2.54 -6.82
CA ILE A 258 -25.40 2.36 -6.05
C ILE A 258 -25.64 2.64 -4.57
N VAL A 259 -26.23 3.79 -4.23
CA VAL A 259 -26.57 4.15 -2.84
C VAL A 259 -27.45 3.06 -2.21
N GLY A 260 -28.48 2.59 -2.94
CA GLY A 260 -29.36 1.53 -2.48
C GLY A 260 -28.67 0.18 -2.19
N LYS A 261 -27.53 -0.13 -2.82
CA LYS A 261 -26.73 -1.34 -2.52
C LYS A 261 -25.97 -1.28 -1.20
N HIS A 262 -25.81 -0.08 -0.64
CA HIS A 262 -25.12 0.18 0.62
C HIS A 262 -26.09 0.35 1.80
N LEU A 263 -27.39 0.17 1.57
CA LEU A 263 -28.46 0.31 2.57
C LEU A 263 -29.17 -1.02 2.82
N GLU A 264 -29.51 -1.29 4.08
CA GLU A 264 -30.32 -2.44 4.47
C GLU A 264 -31.82 -2.17 4.37
N LYS A 265 -32.57 -3.24 4.12
CA LYS A 265 -34.04 -3.19 4.02
C LYS A 265 -34.74 -3.09 5.38
N GLU A 266 -34.14 -3.62 6.45
CA GLU A 266 -34.70 -3.61 7.81
C GLU A 266 -33.58 -3.30 8.81
N GLY A 267 -33.72 -2.23 9.59
CA GLY A 267 -32.73 -1.86 10.59
C GLY A 267 -32.88 -2.64 11.89
N ASN A 268 -31.76 -3.05 12.47
CA ASN A 268 -31.72 -3.55 13.85
C ASN A 268 -31.94 -2.41 14.84
N ARG A 269 -32.70 -2.66 15.91
CA ARG A 269 -32.91 -1.69 17.00
C ARG A 269 -31.70 -1.67 17.92
N LEU A 270 -31.02 -0.54 18.00
CA LEU A 270 -29.99 -0.18 18.96
C LEU A 270 -30.66 0.23 20.28
N LYS A 271 -30.80 -0.73 21.19
CA LYS A 271 -31.07 -0.40 22.60
C LYS A 271 -29.74 -0.13 23.30
N SER A 272 -29.52 1.12 23.70
CA SER A 272 -28.36 1.51 24.51
C SER A 272 -28.75 1.65 25.98
N ASP A 273 -28.26 0.74 26.84
CA ASP A 273 -28.26 0.93 28.29
C ASP A 273 -27.01 1.74 28.70
N TYR A 274 -26.99 3.03 28.36
CA TYR A 274 -25.87 3.91 28.68
C TYR A 274 -25.98 4.48 30.09
N ALA A 275 -24.99 4.21 30.96
CA ALA A 275 -25.04 4.66 32.35
C ALA A 275 -24.81 6.17 32.50
N ILE A 276 -25.59 6.82 33.38
CA ILE A 276 -25.47 8.26 33.68
C ILE A 276 -24.07 8.66 34.21
N THR A 277 -23.41 7.75 34.94
CA THR A 277 -22.01 7.90 35.37
C THR A 277 -21.07 8.12 34.19
N ASN A 278 -21.20 7.27 33.16
CA ASN A 278 -20.37 7.32 31.97
C ASN A 278 -20.63 8.62 31.19
N PHE A 279 -21.90 9.02 31.09
CA PHE A 279 -22.31 10.28 30.46
C PHE A 279 -21.64 11.50 31.10
N PHE A 280 -21.71 11.64 32.43
CA PHE A 280 -21.09 12.78 33.11
C PHE A 280 -19.55 12.72 33.16
N SER A 281 -18.97 11.51 33.13
CA SER A 281 -17.50 11.34 33.18
C SER A 281 -16.78 11.84 31.93
N LEU A 282 -17.45 11.81 30.77
CA LEU A 282 -16.88 12.23 29.49
C LEU A 282 -16.95 13.76 29.28
N LEU A 283 -17.87 14.45 29.96
CA LEU A 283 -18.06 15.90 29.87
C LEU A 283 -16.96 16.70 30.60
N ASP A 284 -16.59 17.87 30.06
CA ASP A 284 -15.66 18.80 30.72
C ASP A 284 -16.39 19.84 31.56
N TRP A 285 -16.28 19.70 32.87
CA TRP A 285 -16.87 20.63 33.83
C TRP A 285 -16.00 21.86 34.10
N GLY A 286 -14.77 21.89 33.57
CA GLY A 286 -13.76 22.94 33.73
C GLY A 286 -14.06 24.22 32.93
N THR A 287 -14.71 24.06 31.79
CA THR A 287 -14.97 25.09 30.78
C THR A 287 -16.47 25.18 30.49
N GLN A 288 -16.96 26.31 29.98
CA GLN A 288 -18.36 26.43 29.53
C GLN A 288 -18.64 25.64 28.23
N LYS A 289 -17.58 25.15 27.58
CA LYS A 289 -17.61 24.47 26.30
C LYS A 289 -16.67 23.28 26.34
N THR A 290 -17.09 22.15 25.78
CA THR A 290 -16.45 20.85 25.93
C THR A 290 -15.92 20.39 24.58
N ALA A 291 -14.60 20.22 24.46
CA ALA A 291 -14.00 19.62 23.28
C ALA A 291 -13.72 18.12 23.54
N VAL A 292 -14.77 17.29 23.47
CA VAL A 292 -14.70 15.84 23.81
C VAL A 292 -13.60 15.14 23.00
N LEU A 293 -13.50 15.45 21.71
CA LEU A 293 -12.54 14.84 20.78
C LEU A 293 -11.08 15.32 20.97
N LYS A 294 -10.85 16.36 21.78
CA LYS A 294 -9.48 16.83 22.13
C LYS A 294 -8.92 16.15 23.37
N LYS A 295 -9.74 15.34 24.06
CA LYS A 295 -9.32 14.51 25.19
C LYS A 295 -8.96 13.11 24.71
N ASN A 296 -7.94 12.50 25.30
CA ASN A 296 -7.48 11.14 24.96
C ASN A 296 -8.45 10.05 25.52
N TYR A 297 -9.74 10.11 25.17
CA TYR A 297 -10.68 9.02 25.42
C TYR A 297 -10.50 7.90 24.39
N SER A 298 -10.97 6.69 24.69
CA SER A 298 -10.92 5.60 23.72
C SER A 298 -12.01 5.74 22.66
N ASP A 299 -11.75 5.30 21.44
CA ASP A 299 -12.74 5.32 20.34
C ASP A 299 -14.04 4.59 20.72
N SER A 300 -13.93 3.54 21.54
CA SER A 300 -15.09 2.79 22.06
C SER A 300 -15.96 3.62 23.00
N ASP A 301 -15.35 4.44 23.85
CA ASP A 301 -16.11 5.28 24.80
C ASP A 301 -16.86 6.39 24.04
N ILE A 302 -16.18 7.01 23.07
CA ILE A 302 -16.76 8.04 22.21
C ILE A 302 -17.89 7.45 21.37
N LEU A 303 -17.69 6.27 20.77
CA LEU A 303 -18.70 5.60 19.98
C LEU A 303 -19.96 5.32 20.81
N SER A 304 -19.82 4.76 22.01
CA SER A 304 -20.95 4.48 22.91
C SER A 304 -21.71 5.73 23.36
N LEU A 305 -21.01 6.83 23.63
CA LEU A 305 -21.63 8.13 23.93
C LEU A 305 -22.41 8.64 22.72
N THR A 306 -21.82 8.58 21.53
CA THR A 306 -22.46 9.10 20.33
C THR A 306 -23.62 8.22 19.83
N GLU A 307 -23.55 6.91 20.03
CA GLU A 307 -24.68 5.98 19.85
C GLU A 307 -25.84 6.33 20.78
N PHE A 308 -25.54 6.64 22.04
CA PHE A 308 -26.56 7.07 23.00
C PHE A 308 -27.21 8.40 22.57
N ILE A 309 -26.42 9.37 22.09
CA ILE A 309 -26.91 10.69 21.68
C ILE A 309 -27.71 10.61 20.36
N PHE A 310 -27.13 10.04 19.29
CA PHE A 310 -27.70 10.11 17.94
C PHE A 310 -28.56 8.89 17.56
N GLY A 311 -28.47 7.78 18.30
CA GLY A 311 -29.24 6.56 18.03
C GLY A 311 -30.76 6.82 17.88
N PRO A 312 -31.42 7.52 18.82
CA PRO A 312 -32.86 7.80 18.72
C PRO A 312 -33.25 8.62 17.49
N LEU A 313 -32.34 9.49 17.02
CA LEU A 313 -32.53 10.26 15.79
C LEU A 313 -32.49 9.32 14.57
N LEU A 314 -31.46 8.47 14.44
CA LEU A 314 -31.35 7.53 13.31
C LEU A 314 -32.47 6.48 13.28
N GLU A 315 -33.00 6.10 14.44
CA GLU A 315 -34.16 5.20 14.54
C GLU A 315 -35.50 5.87 14.25
N ASN A 316 -35.51 7.17 13.91
CA ASN A 316 -36.71 7.97 13.68
C ASN A 316 -37.67 7.94 14.89
N GLN A 317 -37.14 7.91 16.11
CA GLN A 317 -37.91 8.00 17.35
C GLN A 317 -38.25 9.46 17.68
N ILE A 318 -37.42 10.40 17.23
CA ILE A 318 -37.53 11.84 17.48
C ILE A 318 -37.39 12.67 16.19
N ASP A 319 -38.02 13.85 16.13
CA ASP A 319 -37.81 14.83 15.07
C ASP A 319 -36.60 15.70 15.37
N ILE A 320 -36.07 16.31 14.31
CA ILE A 320 -34.84 17.08 14.37
C ILE A 320 -35.01 18.34 15.25
N GLU A 321 -36.20 18.95 15.28
CA GLU A 321 -36.47 20.17 16.05
C GLU A 321 -36.47 19.90 17.56
N GLU A 322 -37.18 18.85 18.00
CA GLU A 322 -37.20 18.39 19.40
C GLU A 322 -35.81 17.90 19.82
N PHE A 323 -35.08 17.25 18.92
CA PHE A 323 -33.69 16.84 19.16
C PHE A 323 -32.75 18.04 19.38
N ASP A 324 -32.91 19.13 18.62
CA ASP A 324 -32.11 20.35 18.78
C ASP A 324 -32.48 21.12 20.06
N GLU A 325 -33.78 21.32 20.34
CA GLU A 325 -34.27 22.10 21.48
C GLU A 325 -33.97 21.42 22.84
N TYR A 326 -34.13 20.09 22.91
CA TYR A 326 -34.02 19.36 24.17
C TYR A 326 -32.74 18.51 24.30
N GLY A 327 -32.06 18.22 23.20
CA GLY A 327 -30.81 17.46 23.15
C GLY A 327 -29.59 18.37 22.96
N LEU A 328 -29.43 18.96 21.77
CA LEU A 328 -28.16 19.58 21.35
C LEU A 328 -27.89 20.95 21.98
N THR A 329 -28.87 21.86 22.02
CA THR A 329 -28.68 23.25 22.50
C THR A 329 -28.35 23.36 23.99
N LYS A 330 -28.67 22.33 24.78
CA LYS A 330 -28.45 22.28 26.22
C LYS A 330 -27.17 21.56 26.61
N LEU A 331 -26.55 20.83 25.68
CA LEU A 331 -25.25 20.21 25.90
C LEU A 331 -24.13 21.26 25.86
N PRO A 332 -23.06 21.07 26.64
CA PRO A 332 -21.92 21.99 26.66
C PRO A 332 -20.99 21.80 25.45
N PHE A 333 -21.51 21.62 24.24
CA PHE A 333 -20.75 21.41 22.99
C PHE A 333 -20.88 22.62 22.06
N GLU A 334 -19.83 22.95 21.30
CA GLU A 334 -19.98 23.88 20.18
C GLU A 334 -20.66 23.18 18.99
N GLU A 335 -21.26 23.95 18.08
CA GLU A 335 -21.88 23.41 16.86
C GLU A 335 -20.88 22.55 16.04
N SER A 336 -19.61 22.96 15.99
CA SER A 336 -18.54 22.17 15.37
C SER A 336 -18.25 20.87 16.11
N ASP A 337 -18.32 20.86 17.45
CA ASP A 337 -18.09 19.63 18.23
C ASP A 337 -19.23 18.62 18.01
N ILE A 338 -20.48 19.10 17.86
CA ILE A 338 -21.64 18.25 17.52
C ILE A 338 -21.46 17.62 16.13
N LEU A 339 -21.04 18.42 15.14
CA LEU A 339 -20.77 17.94 13.78
C LEU A 339 -19.66 16.88 13.77
N ASP A 340 -18.59 17.10 14.53
CA ASP A 340 -17.48 16.14 14.62
C ASP A 340 -17.90 14.85 15.35
N LEU A 341 -18.68 14.95 16.43
CA LEU A 341 -19.23 13.79 17.15
C LEU A 341 -20.19 12.98 16.28
N PHE A 342 -21.06 13.64 15.52
CA PHE A 342 -21.95 12.99 14.56
C PHE A 342 -21.16 12.30 13.44
N SER A 343 -20.18 12.98 12.87
CA SER A 343 -19.32 12.43 11.82
C SER A 343 -18.55 11.21 12.33
N PHE A 344 -18.02 11.29 13.56
CA PHE A 344 -17.36 10.17 14.22
C PHE A 344 -18.30 8.97 14.34
N TYR A 345 -19.50 9.18 14.91
CA TYR A 345 -20.51 8.13 15.05
C TYR A 345 -20.85 7.46 13.71
N PHE A 346 -21.22 8.27 12.73
CA PHE A 346 -21.71 7.78 11.45
C PHE A 346 -20.65 6.96 10.69
N LEU A 347 -19.38 7.36 10.80
CA LEU A 347 -18.27 6.72 10.08
C LEU A 347 -17.66 5.53 10.83
N HIS A 348 -17.73 5.51 12.17
CA HIS A 348 -17.14 4.43 12.99
C HIS A 348 -18.15 3.33 13.35
N SER A 349 -19.46 3.60 13.25
CA SER A 349 -20.50 2.58 13.43
C SER A 349 -20.33 1.45 12.41
N GLN A 350 -20.38 0.21 12.91
CA GLN A 350 -20.29 -1.02 12.12
C GLN A 350 -21.65 -1.53 11.67
N ASP A 351 -22.74 -0.94 12.17
CA ASP A 351 -24.09 -1.34 11.81
C ASP A 351 -24.38 -0.92 10.36
N GLU A 352 -25.18 -1.72 9.67
CA GLU A 352 -25.66 -1.35 8.35
C GLU A 352 -26.79 -0.29 8.49
N LEU A 353 -26.82 0.66 7.55
CA LEU A 353 -27.76 1.80 7.62
C LEU A 353 -29.04 1.45 6.87
N SER A 354 -30.20 1.66 7.49
CA SER A 354 -31.49 1.45 6.83
C SER A 354 -31.85 2.62 5.89
N PHE A 355 -32.74 2.37 4.94
CA PHE A 355 -33.28 3.43 4.05
C PHE A 355 -33.90 4.61 4.84
N THR A 356 -34.58 4.33 5.95
CA THR A 356 -35.18 5.37 6.80
C THR A 356 -34.12 6.19 7.53
N ALA A 357 -33.11 5.53 8.11
CA ALA A 357 -32.04 6.21 8.82
C ALA A 357 -31.20 7.08 7.87
N PHE A 358 -31.01 6.64 6.62
CA PHE A 358 -30.36 7.45 5.58
C PHE A 358 -31.13 8.75 5.29
N GLY A 359 -32.46 8.69 5.17
CA GLY A 359 -33.31 9.87 4.99
C GLY A 359 -33.21 10.85 6.16
N VAL A 360 -33.33 10.35 7.40
CA VAL A 360 -33.23 11.19 8.61
C VAL A 360 -31.85 11.85 8.71
N VAL A 361 -30.78 11.14 8.38
CA VAL A 361 -29.42 11.73 8.37
C VAL A 361 -29.30 12.85 7.35
N LYS A 362 -29.88 12.69 6.14
CA LYS A 362 -29.90 13.75 5.13
C LYS A 362 -30.61 15.00 5.65
N GLU A 363 -31.81 14.84 6.20
CA GLU A 363 -32.58 15.96 6.77
C GLU A 363 -31.84 16.62 7.93
N PHE A 364 -31.23 15.83 8.81
CA PHE A 364 -30.46 16.35 9.95
C PHE A 364 -29.25 17.17 9.49
N ILE A 365 -28.50 16.71 8.49
CA ILE A 365 -27.36 17.47 7.94
C ILE A 365 -27.86 18.75 7.26
N ALA A 366 -28.96 18.69 6.49
CA ALA A 366 -29.55 19.87 5.87
C ALA A 366 -30.00 20.91 6.93
N TYR A 367 -30.62 20.46 8.01
CA TYR A 367 -30.98 21.31 9.15
C TYR A 367 -29.77 21.98 9.80
N LEU A 368 -28.70 21.23 10.08
CA LEU A 368 -27.46 21.78 10.64
C LEU A 368 -26.79 22.76 9.69
N ALA A 369 -26.80 22.48 8.39
CA ALA A 369 -26.22 23.34 7.37
C ALA A 369 -26.99 24.67 7.26
N ALA A 370 -28.33 24.63 7.26
CA ALA A 370 -29.19 25.81 7.22
C ALA A 370 -29.12 26.69 8.48
N LYS A 371 -28.88 26.09 9.66
CA LYS A 371 -28.70 26.81 10.92
C LYS A 371 -27.36 27.57 10.99
N SER A 372 -26.35 27.09 10.27
CA SER A 372 -25.03 27.71 10.22
C SER A 372 -24.98 28.93 9.32
N LYS A 373 -24.19 29.93 9.71
CA LYS A 373 -23.93 31.12 8.87
C LYS A 373 -23.17 30.81 7.59
N ASN A 374 -22.48 29.66 7.54
CA ASN A 374 -21.65 29.23 6.42
C ASN A 374 -21.98 27.77 6.04
N GLU A 375 -23.11 27.57 5.39
CA GLU A 375 -23.60 26.24 4.93
C GLU A 375 -22.51 25.44 4.19
N GLY A 376 -21.84 26.08 3.21
CA GLY A 376 -20.77 25.44 2.43
C GLY A 376 -19.59 24.92 3.27
N GLN A 377 -19.25 25.57 4.39
CA GLN A 377 -18.15 25.11 5.25
C GLN A 377 -18.48 23.80 5.97
N ILE A 378 -19.75 23.59 6.36
CA ILE A 378 -20.20 22.36 6.99
C ILE A 378 -20.17 21.22 5.99
N LEU A 379 -20.72 21.44 4.79
CA LEU A 379 -20.77 20.44 3.73
C LEU A 379 -19.35 20.05 3.27
N ASP A 380 -18.44 21.02 3.13
CA ASP A 380 -17.03 20.76 2.79
C ASP A 380 -16.29 19.96 3.87
N HIS A 381 -16.60 20.23 5.15
CA HIS A 381 -16.03 19.48 6.26
C HIS A 381 -16.50 18.02 6.28
N LEU A 382 -17.81 17.80 6.09
CA LEU A 382 -18.39 16.46 6.01
C LEU A 382 -17.86 15.67 4.81
N GLU A 383 -17.70 16.32 3.65
CA GLU A 383 -17.11 15.71 2.47
C GLU A 383 -15.67 15.24 2.75
N ARG A 384 -14.81 16.11 3.31
CA ARG A 384 -13.43 15.75 3.68
C ARG A 384 -13.40 14.60 4.69
N THR A 385 -14.29 14.63 5.67
CA THR A 385 -14.36 13.59 6.70
C THR A 385 -14.81 12.25 6.10
N ALA A 386 -15.72 12.27 5.13
CA ALA A 386 -16.08 11.07 4.35
C ALA A 386 -14.88 10.52 3.57
N MET A 387 -14.14 11.36 2.85
CA MET A 387 -13.01 10.95 2.01
C MET A 387 -11.82 10.36 2.79
N THR A 388 -11.66 10.79 4.04
CA THR A 388 -10.60 10.35 4.97
C THR A 388 -11.04 9.16 5.85
N SER A 389 -12.27 8.68 5.72
CA SER A 389 -12.77 7.58 6.53
C SER A 389 -12.26 6.22 6.02
N PRO A 390 -11.88 5.30 6.93
CA PRO A 390 -11.55 3.92 6.57
C PRO A 390 -12.81 3.08 6.26
N ASN A 391 -13.99 3.51 6.73
CA ASN A 391 -15.26 2.84 6.45
C ASN A 391 -15.82 3.32 5.10
N ASN A 392 -15.35 2.70 4.01
CA ASN A 392 -15.69 3.10 2.64
C ASN A 392 -17.20 3.08 2.34
N SER A 393 -17.97 2.19 3.00
CA SER A 393 -19.43 2.12 2.82
C SER A 393 -20.11 3.36 3.43
N ARG A 394 -19.81 3.67 4.70
CA ARG A 394 -20.34 4.87 5.37
C ARG A 394 -19.82 6.16 4.72
N ALA A 395 -18.57 6.17 4.27
CA ALA A 395 -18.01 7.27 3.50
C ALA A 395 -18.81 7.55 2.22
N LEU A 396 -19.15 6.51 1.45
CA LEU A 396 -19.97 6.64 0.25
C LEU A 396 -21.34 7.22 0.55
N LEU A 397 -22.01 6.73 1.61
CA LEU A 397 -23.33 7.21 2.01
C LEU A 397 -23.27 8.67 2.47
N LEU A 398 -22.29 9.05 3.29
CA LEU A 398 -22.12 10.43 3.74
C LEU A 398 -21.81 11.37 2.56
N TYR A 399 -20.95 10.95 1.63
CA TYR A 399 -20.65 11.70 0.42
C TYR A 399 -21.90 11.88 -0.47
N ALA A 400 -22.72 10.83 -0.63
CA ALA A 400 -23.98 10.90 -1.36
C ALA A 400 -24.94 11.91 -0.70
N ILE A 401 -25.07 11.89 0.63
CA ILE A 401 -25.94 12.82 1.36
C ILE A 401 -25.49 14.28 1.17
N VAL A 402 -24.21 14.57 1.38
CA VAL A 402 -23.65 15.93 1.24
C VAL A 402 -23.90 16.48 -0.16
N ASN A 403 -23.69 15.68 -1.20
CA ASN A 403 -23.89 16.14 -2.58
C ASN A 403 -25.36 16.17 -3.03
N ALA A 404 -26.24 15.40 -2.38
CA ALA A 404 -27.68 15.52 -2.62
C ALA A 404 -28.17 16.89 -2.14
N ILE A 405 -27.76 17.28 -0.93
CA ILE A 405 -28.08 18.58 -0.33
C ILE A 405 -27.57 19.71 -1.23
N ARG A 406 -26.30 19.66 -1.67
CA ARG A 406 -25.74 20.68 -2.59
C ARG A 406 -26.52 20.81 -3.90
N ARG A 407 -27.00 19.68 -4.45
CA ARG A 407 -27.72 19.68 -5.73
C ARG A 407 -29.14 20.23 -5.58
N GLU A 408 -29.84 19.89 -4.50
CA GLU A 408 -31.15 20.46 -4.16
C GLU A 408 -31.05 21.98 -3.97
N HIS A 409 -30.11 22.46 -3.16
CA HIS A 409 -29.90 23.91 -3.00
C HIS A 409 -29.59 24.64 -4.31
N LYS A 410 -28.81 24.03 -5.22
CA LYS A 410 -28.54 24.63 -6.53
C LYS A 410 -29.78 24.69 -7.43
N MET A 411 -30.66 23.68 -7.35
CA MET A 411 -31.93 23.68 -8.07
C MET A 411 -32.89 24.74 -7.52
N ASP A 412 -32.96 24.88 -6.20
CA ASP A 412 -33.80 25.90 -5.55
C ASP A 412 -33.35 27.32 -5.91
N VAL A 413 -32.04 27.61 -5.86
CA VAL A 413 -31.49 28.91 -6.27
C VAL A 413 -31.79 29.20 -7.75
N SER A 414 -31.68 28.19 -8.61
CA SER A 414 -31.99 28.36 -10.04
C SER A 414 -33.47 28.63 -10.30
N GLU A 415 -34.39 28.09 -9.50
CA GLU A 415 -35.82 28.37 -9.61
C GLU A 415 -36.19 29.74 -9.01
N GLU A 416 -35.57 30.14 -7.90
CA GLU A 416 -35.73 31.50 -7.35
C GLU A 416 -35.24 32.59 -8.31
N ASP A 417 -34.11 32.35 -8.99
CA ASP A 417 -33.58 33.28 -9.98
C ASP A 417 -34.49 33.38 -11.21
N LYS A 418 -35.10 32.27 -11.64
CA LYS A 418 -36.14 32.27 -12.70
C LYS A 418 -37.38 33.01 -12.25
N GLU A 419 -37.88 32.76 -11.04
CA GLU A 419 -39.06 33.46 -10.51
C GLU A 419 -38.82 34.97 -10.33
N LYS A 420 -37.61 35.39 -9.93
CA LYS A 420 -37.24 36.81 -9.90
C LYS A 420 -37.20 37.41 -11.30
N LEU A 421 -36.60 36.71 -12.27
CA LEU A 421 -36.58 37.16 -13.66
C LEU A 421 -38.00 37.30 -14.23
N ASP A 422 -38.88 36.35 -13.93
CA ASP A 422 -40.28 36.36 -14.36
C ASP A 422 -41.09 37.49 -13.69
N ARG A 423 -40.80 37.82 -12.42
CA ARG A 423 -41.40 38.98 -11.74
C ARG A 423 -40.87 40.31 -12.29
N GLU A 424 -39.57 40.42 -12.56
CA GLU A 424 -38.97 41.61 -13.18
C GLU A 424 -39.48 41.83 -14.60
N ASN A 425 -39.71 40.75 -15.36
CA ASN A 425 -40.34 40.79 -16.69
C ASN A 425 -41.83 41.17 -16.62
N GLN A 426 -42.57 40.76 -15.57
CA GLN A 426 -43.98 41.14 -15.38
C GLN A 426 -44.15 42.57 -14.87
N GLU A 427 -43.24 43.09 -14.04
CA GLU A 427 -43.26 44.49 -13.56
C GLU A 427 -42.81 45.51 -14.63
N GLN A 428 -42.14 45.06 -15.71
CA GLN A 428 -41.76 45.89 -16.85
C GLN A 428 -42.83 45.96 -17.96
N GLU A 429 -43.92 45.19 -17.90
CA GLU A 429 -45.00 45.24 -18.90
C GLU A 429 -46.02 46.39 -18.68
N ASP A 430 -45.95 47.13 -17.56
CA ASP A 430 -46.92 48.18 -17.21
C ASP A 430 -46.49 49.64 -17.56
N ASP A 431 -45.30 49.87 -18.15
CA ASP A 431 -44.88 51.22 -18.61
C ASP A 431 -44.29 51.18 -20.04
N ASP A 432 -45.10 51.68 -20.99
CA ASP A 432 -44.79 52.20 -22.33
C ASP A 432 -44.10 51.32 -23.41
N ASP A 433 -44.90 51.00 -24.44
CA ASP A 433 -44.63 50.94 -25.88
C ASP A 433 -43.20 50.64 -26.42
N ALA A 434 -43.13 49.47 -27.07
CA ALA A 434 -42.39 49.17 -28.31
C ALA A 434 -40.85 49.27 -28.32
N LYS A 435 -40.18 48.11 -28.20
CA LYS A 435 -38.93 47.77 -28.93
C LYS A 435 -38.70 46.24 -29.02
N PRO A 436 -37.92 45.77 -30.02
CA PRO A 436 -38.11 44.48 -30.65
C PRO A 436 -37.53 43.31 -29.86
N GLU A 437 -38.23 42.18 -30.00
CA GLU A 437 -37.78 40.83 -29.68
C GLU A 437 -36.32 40.60 -30.08
N GLY A 438 -35.48 40.21 -29.11
CA GLY A 438 -34.16 39.68 -29.44
C GLY A 438 -33.08 39.89 -28.40
N GLU A 439 -33.29 39.46 -27.17
CA GLU A 439 -32.19 38.93 -26.35
C GLU A 439 -32.82 37.99 -25.31
N LYS A 440 -33.09 36.75 -25.74
CA LYS A 440 -33.27 35.65 -24.79
C LYS A 440 -31.98 35.59 -23.99
N SER A 441 -32.07 36.00 -22.73
CA SER A 441 -31.09 35.71 -21.68
C SER A 441 -30.62 34.28 -21.88
N SER A 442 -29.32 34.12 -22.01
CA SER A 442 -28.73 32.87 -22.42
C SER A 442 -29.03 31.78 -21.39
N ASP A 443 -29.78 30.75 -21.79
CA ASP A 443 -30.09 29.51 -21.07
C ASP A 443 -28.82 28.67 -20.75
N TRP A 444 -27.70 29.28 -20.36
CA TRP A 444 -26.51 28.57 -19.93
C TRP A 444 -26.65 28.24 -18.45
N ILE A 445 -27.00 26.99 -18.15
CA ILE A 445 -26.93 26.45 -16.79
C ILE A 445 -25.46 26.39 -16.37
N ALA A 446 -25.13 26.91 -15.19
CA ALA A 446 -23.79 26.85 -14.64
C ALA A 446 -23.32 25.39 -14.47
N TYR A 447 -22.31 24.98 -15.22
CA TYR A 447 -21.69 23.65 -15.13
C TYR A 447 -20.87 23.56 -13.83
N ASP A 448 -21.28 22.68 -12.92
CA ASP A 448 -20.46 22.30 -11.76
C ASP A 448 -19.90 20.89 -12.01
N PRO A 449 -18.61 20.77 -12.38
CA PRO A 449 -18.02 19.47 -12.72
C PRO A 449 -18.17 18.45 -11.59
N VAL A 450 -18.13 18.87 -10.32
CA VAL A 450 -18.20 17.92 -9.19
C VAL A 450 -19.59 17.32 -9.08
N LEU A 451 -20.65 18.14 -9.25
CA LEU A 451 -22.04 17.68 -9.23
C LEU A 451 -22.39 16.83 -10.46
N GLU A 452 -21.83 17.15 -11.62
CA GLU A 452 -22.05 16.40 -12.87
C GLU A 452 -21.27 15.07 -12.90
N HIS A 453 -20.19 14.94 -12.12
CA HIS A 453 -19.40 13.71 -12.00
C HIS A 453 -19.73 12.87 -10.74
N ILE A 454 -20.78 13.20 -9.99
CA ILE A 454 -21.19 12.45 -8.78
C ILE A 454 -21.33 10.96 -9.06
N THR A 455 -22.03 10.59 -10.15
CA THR A 455 -22.25 9.18 -10.51
C THR A 455 -20.93 8.44 -10.71
N ALA A 456 -19.94 9.07 -11.37
CA ALA A 456 -18.62 8.50 -11.56
C ALA A 456 -17.87 8.34 -10.22
N ILE A 457 -17.95 9.33 -9.33
CA ILE A 457 -17.30 9.28 -8.01
C ILE A 457 -17.95 8.21 -7.13
N LEU A 458 -19.29 8.17 -7.04
CA LEU A 458 -20.02 7.14 -6.31
C LEU A 458 -19.75 5.74 -6.87
N THR A 459 -19.68 5.60 -8.20
CA THR A 459 -19.29 4.33 -8.85
C THR A 459 -17.87 3.94 -8.46
N THR A 460 -16.94 4.90 -8.40
CA THR A 460 -15.55 4.65 -7.99
C THR A 460 -15.47 4.24 -6.52
N MET A 461 -16.16 4.95 -5.61
CA MET A 461 -16.24 4.61 -4.19
C MET A 461 -16.87 3.22 -3.98
N HIS A 462 -17.90 2.88 -4.76
CA HIS A 462 -18.52 1.56 -4.74
C HIS A 462 -17.54 0.47 -5.21
N CYS A 463 -16.81 0.71 -6.30
CA CYS A 463 -15.76 -0.20 -6.75
C CYS A 463 -14.66 -0.38 -5.68
N VAL A 464 -14.30 0.68 -4.95
CA VAL A 464 -13.37 0.57 -3.80
C VAL A 464 -13.95 -0.35 -2.72
N CYS A 465 -15.24 -0.20 -2.38
CA CYS A 465 -15.92 -1.09 -1.44
C CYS A 465 -15.91 -2.56 -1.91
N LEU A 466 -16.14 -2.80 -3.20
CA LEU A 466 -16.08 -4.13 -3.80
C LEU A 466 -14.66 -4.73 -3.72
N THR A 467 -13.62 -3.95 -4.04
CA THR A 467 -12.24 -4.43 -3.91
C THR A 467 -11.89 -4.81 -2.47
N GLY A 468 -12.35 -4.04 -1.47
CA GLY A 468 -12.18 -4.38 -0.06
C GLY A 468 -12.77 -5.75 0.33
N LYS A 469 -13.82 -6.21 -0.38
CA LYS A 469 -14.41 -7.55 -0.17
C LYS A 469 -13.56 -8.67 -0.76
N LEU A 470 -12.83 -8.40 -1.86
CA LEU A 470 -11.93 -9.37 -2.51
C LEU A 470 -10.68 -9.67 -1.67
N THR A 471 -10.21 -8.67 -0.93
CA THR A 471 -8.82 -8.59 -0.47
C THR A 471 -8.66 -8.92 1.01
N LYS A 472 -9.15 -10.07 1.48
CA LYS A 472 -8.80 -10.61 2.83
C LYS A 472 -7.30 -10.97 3.00
N LEU A 473 -6.40 -10.29 2.27
CA LEU A 473 -4.95 -10.48 2.16
C LEU A 473 -4.21 -9.24 2.71
N PRO A 474 -2.95 -9.38 3.16
CA PRO A 474 -2.24 -8.44 4.05
C PRO A 474 -1.95 -7.03 3.52
N ASN A 475 -2.36 -6.69 2.30
CA ASN A 475 -2.17 -5.36 1.71
C ASN A 475 -3.46 -4.55 1.51
N ALA A 476 -4.64 -5.08 1.83
CA ALA A 476 -5.88 -4.31 1.76
C ALA A 476 -6.46 -4.01 3.13
N GLY A 477 -5.61 -3.40 3.96
CA GLY A 477 -6.05 -2.76 5.20
C GLY A 477 -6.49 -1.33 4.89
N GLY A 478 -7.79 -1.08 4.94
CA GLY A 478 -8.42 0.23 5.19
C GLY A 478 -7.71 1.44 4.58
N HIS A 479 -7.51 1.44 3.26
CA HIS A 479 -7.10 2.66 2.57
C HIS A 479 -8.33 3.54 2.39
N THR A 480 -8.22 4.77 2.89
CA THR A 480 -9.23 5.83 2.71
C THR A 480 -9.34 6.15 1.23
N PHE A 481 -10.49 6.64 0.78
CA PHE A 481 -10.66 7.02 -0.62
C PHE A 481 -9.65 8.09 -1.05
N GLU A 482 -9.32 9.03 -0.16
CA GLU A 482 -8.24 10.00 -0.34
C GLU A 482 -6.88 9.34 -0.65
N ALA A 483 -6.51 8.28 0.05
CA ALA A 483 -5.23 7.59 -0.16
C ALA A 483 -5.20 6.79 -1.48
N ILE A 484 -6.36 6.32 -1.94
CA ILE A 484 -6.53 5.55 -3.18
C ILE A 484 -6.57 6.48 -4.39
N TRP A 485 -7.15 7.68 -4.24
CA TRP A 485 -7.37 8.65 -5.31
C TRP A 485 -6.18 8.85 -6.28
N PRO A 486 -4.94 9.08 -5.80
CA PRO A 486 -3.81 9.30 -6.70
C PRO A 486 -3.45 8.08 -7.55
N LYS A 487 -3.90 6.87 -7.17
CA LYS A 487 -3.55 5.60 -7.81
C LYS A 487 -4.69 4.98 -8.60
N LEU A 488 -5.85 5.64 -8.72
CA LEU A 488 -7.06 5.06 -9.31
C LEU A 488 -6.83 4.48 -10.73
N ASN A 489 -5.95 5.11 -11.52
CA ASN A 489 -5.61 4.66 -12.88
C ASN A 489 -5.06 3.23 -12.97
N GLY A 490 -4.55 2.66 -11.88
CA GLY A 490 -4.03 1.29 -11.79
C GLY A 490 -4.66 0.46 -10.67
N PHE A 491 -5.17 1.10 -9.62
CA PHE A 491 -5.58 0.46 -8.37
C PHE A 491 -6.50 -0.75 -8.57
N PHE A 492 -7.62 -0.61 -9.30
CA PHE A 492 -8.57 -1.72 -9.47
C PHE A 492 -7.95 -2.91 -10.23
N ARG A 493 -7.12 -2.66 -11.23
CA ARG A 493 -6.40 -3.72 -11.94
C ARG A 493 -5.37 -4.41 -11.04
N GLU A 494 -4.64 -3.63 -10.25
CA GLU A 494 -3.66 -4.15 -9.30
C GLU A 494 -4.32 -5.06 -8.23
N GLU A 495 -5.48 -4.68 -7.71
CA GLU A 495 -6.22 -5.49 -6.74
C GLU A 495 -6.76 -6.79 -7.36
N VAL A 496 -7.34 -6.72 -8.56
CA VAL A 496 -7.78 -7.92 -9.29
C VAL A 496 -6.57 -8.81 -9.63
N ALA A 497 -5.46 -8.24 -10.09
CA ALA A 497 -4.23 -8.98 -10.35
C ALA A 497 -3.70 -9.68 -9.08
N SER A 498 -3.69 -8.98 -7.94
CA SER A 498 -3.29 -9.53 -6.64
C SER A 498 -4.16 -10.72 -6.24
N TRP A 499 -5.48 -10.66 -6.47
CA TRP A 499 -6.40 -11.77 -6.26
C TRP A 499 -6.10 -12.95 -7.21
N VAL A 500 -5.92 -12.70 -8.50
CA VAL A 500 -5.60 -13.73 -9.51
C VAL A 500 -4.34 -14.51 -9.12
N VAL A 501 -3.27 -13.79 -8.75
CA VAL A 501 -2.01 -14.40 -8.34
C VAL A 501 -2.13 -15.14 -6.99
N ALA A 502 -3.00 -14.68 -6.09
CA ALA A 502 -3.27 -15.39 -4.83
C ALA A 502 -3.99 -16.73 -5.06
N GLN A 503 -4.85 -16.80 -6.07
CA GLN A 503 -5.55 -18.02 -6.49
C GLN A 503 -4.72 -18.93 -7.40
N LYS A 504 -3.52 -18.50 -7.83
CA LYS A 504 -2.64 -19.20 -8.79
C LYS A 504 -3.39 -19.59 -10.08
N ILE A 505 -4.10 -18.63 -10.65
CA ILE A 505 -4.85 -18.83 -11.90
C ILE A 505 -3.91 -18.67 -13.11
N ASP A 506 -3.98 -19.62 -14.03
CA ASP A 506 -3.23 -19.60 -15.28
C ASP A 506 -3.97 -18.80 -16.36
N GLN A 507 -3.25 -18.30 -17.37
CA GLN A 507 -3.80 -17.48 -18.44
C GLN A 507 -5.04 -18.07 -19.16
N PRO A 508 -5.08 -19.37 -19.55
CA PRO A 508 -6.24 -19.91 -20.27
C PRO A 508 -7.50 -20.00 -19.41
N ASP A 509 -7.35 -20.13 -18.09
CA ASP A 509 -8.48 -20.25 -17.15
C ASP A 509 -8.99 -18.89 -16.67
N LEU A 510 -8.27 -17.80 -16.93
CA LEU A 510 -8.55 -16.46 -16.42
C LEU A 510 -10.02 -16.06 -16.63
N GLU A 511 -10.51 -16.08 -17.87
CA GLU A 511 -11.85 -15.58 -18.20
C GLU A 511 -12.97 -16.37 -17.50
N ASN A 512 -12.79 -17.67 -17.31
CA ASN A 512 -13.77 -18.51 -16.62
C ASN A 512 -13.79 -18.18 -15.13
N ARG A 513 -12.61 -18.03 -14.51
CA ARG A 513 -12.46 -17.73 -13.08
C ARG A 513 -12.95 -16.33 -12.73
N LEU A 514 -12.75 -15.34 -13.61
CA LEU A 514 -13.30 -13.99 -13.43
C LEU A 514 -14.84 -13.98 -13.46
N LYS A 515 -15.47 -14.91 -14.20
CA LYS A 515 -16.94 -15.05 -14.25
C LYS A 515 -17.53 -15.82 -13.06
N GLU A 516 -16.73 -16.58 -12.34
CA GLU A 516 -17.18 -17.32 -11.16
C GLU A 516 -17.34 -16.42 -9.92
N GLU A 517 -16.55 -15.34 -9.84
CA GLU A 517 -16.54 -14.44 -8.67
C GLU A 517 -17.49 -13.25 -8.89
N PRO A 518 -18.61 -13.15 -8.13
CA PRO A 518 -19.64 -12.14 -8.35
C PRO A 518 -19.13 -10.70 -8.15
N VAL A 519 -18.19 -10.51 -7.21
CA VAL A 519 -17.60 -9.19 -6.95
C VAL A 519 -16.76 -8.71 -8.14
N ILE A 520 -16.02 -9.62 -8.78
CA ILE A 520 -15.23 -9.30 -9.98
C ILE A 520 -16.13 -9.04 -11.18
N LEU A 521 -17.19 -9.82 -11.36
CA LEU A 521 -18.18 -9.59 -12.41
C LEU A 521 -18.78 -8.19 -12.31
N GLU A 522 -19.14 -7.76 -11.11
CA GLU A 522 -19.68 -6.42 -10.87
C GLU A 522 -18.64 -5.33 -11.16
N LEU A 523 -17.37 -5.53 -10.76
CA LEU A 523 -16.28 -4.63 -11.11
C LEU A 523 -16.09 -4.51 -12.63
N ILE A 524 -16.10 -5.63 -13.38
CA ILE A 524 -15.99 -5.63 -14.84
C ILE A 524 -17.15 -4.87 -15.49
N GLN A 525 -18.36 -5.01 -14.96
CA GLN A 525 -19.54 -4.28 -15.45
C GLN A 525 -19.43 -2.77 -15.21
N LYS A 526 -18.88 -2.34 -14.06
CA LYS A 526 -18.73 -0.93 -13.70
C LYS A 526 -17.49 -0.27 -14.29
N LEU A 527 -16.45 -1.04 -14.59
CA LEU A 527 -15.15 -0.56 -15.10
C LEU A 527 -14.71 -1.32 -16.37
N PRO A 528 -15.53 -1.34 -17.44
CA PRO A 528 -15.27 -2.17 -18.63
C PRO A 528 -13.97 -1.78 -19.35
N GLU A 529 -13.67 -0.48 -19.41
CA GLU A 529 -12.48 0.03 -20.09
C GLU A 529 -11.21 -0.21 -19.26
N SER A 530 -11.30 -0.03 -17.93
CA SER A 530 -10.15 -0.21 -17.03
C SER A 530 -9.80 -1.68 -16.83
N LEU A 531 -10.75 -2.61 -16.94
CA LEU A 531 -10.53 -4.05 -16.73
C LEU A 531 -10.48 -4.85 -18.04
N LYS A 532 -10.17 -4.19 -19.17
CA LYS A 532 -9.89 -4.86 -20.44
C LYS A 532 -8.81 -5.92 -20.30
N SER A 533 -9.02 -7.07 -20.96
CA SER A 533 -8.08 -8.21 -20.98
C SER A 533 -6.59 -7.84 -21.19
N PRO A 534 -6.20 -7.04 -22.21
CA PRO A 534 -4.78 -6.67 -22.39
C PRO A 534 -4.20 -5.85 -21.23
N LEU A 535 -5.00 -4.97 -20.61
CA LEU A 535 -4.56 -4.17 -19.46
C LEU A 535 -4.45 -5.02 -18.20
N LEU A 536 -5.40 -5.94 -17.99
CA LEU A 536 -5.39 -6.84 -16.85
C LEU A 536 -4.24 -7.86 -16.94
N ASN A 537 -3.96 -8.40 -18.13
CA ASN A 537 -2.82 -9.29 -18.37
C ASN A 537 -1.47 -8.60 -18.07
N CYS A 538 -1.36 -7.28 -18.33
CA CYS A 538 -0.19 -6.48 -17.96
C CYS A 538 0.03 -6.48 -16.44
N ASP A 539 -0.97 -6.12 -15.65
CA ASP A 539 -0.86 -6.04 -14.19
C ASP A 539 -0.72 -7.45 -13.55
N ILE A 540 -1.40 -8.47 -14.06
CA ILE A 540 -1.23 -9.88 -13.62
C ILE A 540 0.19 -10.36 -13.89
N SER A 541 0.71 -10.13 -15.10
CA SER A 541 2.06 -10.52 -15.48
C SER A 541 3.10 -9.92 -14.52
N TRP A 542 2.95 -8.64 -14.20
CA TRP A 542 3.82 -7.93 -13.27
C TRP A 542 3.74 -8.46 -11.83
N GLU A 543 2.53 -8.71 -11.33
CA GLU A 543 2.35 -9.21 -9.96
C GLU A 543 2.94 -10.62 -9.79
N TYR A 544 2.79 -11.51 -10.79
CA TYR A 544 3.47 -12.80 -10.79
C TYR A 544 5.00 -12.65 -10.74
N ALA A 545 5.58 -11.77 -11.57
CA ALA A 545 7.03 -11.51 -11.57
C ALA A 545 7.50 -10.91 -10.23
N SER A 546 6.73 -10.00 -9.65
CA SER A 546 6.99 -9.39 -8.34
C SER A 546 7.04 -10.44 -7.22
N ARG A 547 6.08 -11.38 -7.18
CA ARG A 547 6.07 -12.47 -6.19
C ARG A 547 7.19 -13.48 -6.40
N TRP A 548 7.55 -13.77 -7.66
CA TRP A 548 8.76 -14.53 -7.96
C TRP A 548 10.00 -13.83 -7.40
N PHE A 549 10.18 -12.55 -7.70
CA PHE A 549 11.39 -11.82 -7.34
C PHE A 549 11.58 -11.67 -5.83
N LYS A 550 10.48 -11.52 -5.06
CA LYS A 550 10.49 -11.51 -3.59
C LYS A 550 10.88 -12.87 -2.98
N GLY A 551 10.62 -13.98 -3.69
CA GLY A 551 10.85 -15.35 -3.23
C GLY A 551 11.41 -16.26 -4.31
N LYS A 552 12.60 -15.92 -4.85
CA LYS A 552 13.19 -16.52 -6.06
C LYS A 552 13.29 -18.06 -6.06
N ALA A 553 13.47 -18.66 -4.88
CA ALA A 553 13.62 -20.11 -4.73
C ALA A 553 12.28 -20.86 -4.67
N GLU A 554 11.27 -20.30 -4.01
CA GLU A 554 9.99 -20.97 -3.72
C GLU A 554 8.94 -20.72 -4.81
N ASN A 555 8.96 -19.54 -5.42
CA ASN A 555 7.94 -19.07 -6.35
C ASN A 555 8.41 -19.05 -7.81
N PHE A 556 9.29 -19.98 -8.20
CA PHE A 556 9.88 -19.96 -9.55
C PHE A 556 8.83 -20.12 -10.67
N GLU A 557 7.79 -20.93 -10.45
CA GLU A 557 6.70 -21.12 -11.42
C GLU A 557 5.98 -19.81 -11.78
N ASN A 558 5.97 -18.82 -10.86
CA ASN A 558 5.37 -17.52 -11.13
C ASN A 558 6.10 -16.76 -12.24
N LEU A 559 7.40 -16.98 -12.47
CA LEU A 559 8.11 -16.37 -13.60
C LEU A 559 7.57 -16.89 -14.93
N LYS A 560 7.26 -18.19 -15.01
CA LYS A 560 6.68 -18.79 -16.21
C LYS A 560 5.29 -18.22 -16.48
N LEU A 561 4.43 -18.19 -15.46
CA LEU A 561 3.09 -17.61 -15.56
C LEU A 561 3.14 -16.13 -15.94
N SER A 562 4.05 -15.35 -15.35
CA SER A 562 4.26 -13.96 -15.72
C SER A 562 4.49 -13.78 -17.22
N ILE A 563 5.34 -14.63 -17.82
CA ILE A 563 5.64 -14.58 -19.25
C ILE A 563 4.43 -15.03 -20.07
N ASP A 564 3.70 -16.07 -19.64
CA ASP A 564 2.48 -16.52 -20.32
C ASP A 564 1.42 -15.40 -20.40
N PHE A 565 1.24 -14.64 -19.31
CA PHE A 565 0.35 -13.47 -19.30
C PHE A 565 0.89 -12.32 -20.15
N ALA A 566 2.21 -12.08 -20.18
CA ALA A 566 2.80 -11.06 -21.05
C ALA A 566 2.62 -11.40 -22.54
N GLU A 567 2.77 -12.67 -22.91
CA GLU A 567 2.60 -13.16 -24.28
C GLU A 567 1.15 -13.00 -24.77
N ALA A 568 0.18 -13.19 -23.88
CA ALA A 568 -1.25 -13.05 -24.15
C ALA A 568 -1.76 -11.60 -24.30
N ILE A 569 -0.89 -10.58 -24.15
CA ILE A 569 -1.26 -9.19 -24.39
C ILE A 569 -1.45 -8.97 -25.90
N SER A 570 -2.66 -8.61 -26.32
CA SER A 570 -3.00 -8.41 -27.73
C SER A 570 -2.42 -7.13 -28.33
N ASP A 571 -2.28 -6.06 -27.54
CA ASP A 571 -1.66 -4.81 -27.97
C ASP A 571 -0.13 -4.96 -28.04
N SER A 572 0.42 -4.87 -29.25
CA SER A 572 1.86 -5.05 -29.49
C SER A 572 2.73 -4.00 -28.79
N ARG A 573 2.26 -2.76 -28.66
CA ARG A 573 3.01 -1.68 -28.00
C ARG A 573 2.99 -1.87 -26.48
N LEU A 574 1.85 -2.23 -25.90
CA LEU A 574 1.76 -2.56 -24.48
C LEU A 574 2.59 -3.80 -24.16
N ARG A 575 2.47 -4.87 -24.96
CA ARG A 575 3.24 -6.11 -24.81
C ARG A 575 4.74 -5.85 -24.85
N HIS A 576 5.20 -5.01 -25.80
CA HIS A 576 6.59 -4.55 -25.86
C HIS A 576 7.03 -3.85 -24.57
N GLY A 577 6.26 -2.87 -24.11
CA GLY A 577 6.56 -2.09 -22.92
C GLY A 577 6.63 -2.95 -21.65
N VAL A 578 5.68 -3.86 -21.47
CA VAL A 578 5.63 -4.80 -20.35
C VAL A 578 6.83 -5.75 -20.39
N ALA A 579 7.10 -6.37 -21.55
CA ALA A 579 8.22 -7.29 -21.69
C ALA A 579 9.57 -6.61 -21.40
N ARG A 580 9.72 -5.34 -21.81
CA ARG A 580 10.92 -4.55 -21.51
C ARG A 580 11.06 -4.28 -20.02
N LEU A 581 9.98 -3.83 -19.37
CA LEU A 581 9.98 -3.58 -17.93
C LEU A 581 10.27 -4.85 -17.12
N LEU A 582 9.70 -5.99 -17.53
CA LEU A 582 9.98 -7.29 -16.92
C LEU A 582 11.46 -7.68 -17.07
N TRP A 583 12.03 -7.46 -18.25
CA TRP A 583 13.45 -7.72 -18.49
C TRP A 583 14.32 -6.89 -17.56
N GLU A 584 14.18 -5.55 -17.62
CA GLU A 584 15.03 -4.61 -16.88
C GLU A 584 14.91 -4.78 -15.35
N LYS A 585 13.72 -5.11 -14.84
CA LYS A 585 13.49 -5.19 -13.39
C LYS A 585 13.77 -6.55 -12.79
N PHE A 586 13.48 -7.62 -13.51
CA PHE A 586 13.47 -8.95 -12.90
C PHE A 586 14.45 -9.93 -13.56
N VAL A 587 14.67 -9.87 -14.87
CA VAL A 587 15.40 -10.92 -15.62
C VAL A 587 16.84 -10.55 -15.95
N ASP A 588 17.15 -9.28 -16.26
CA ASP A 588 18.46 -8.83 -16.73
C ASP A 588 19.60 -9.23 -15.79
N GLU A 589 19.48 -8.90 -14.50
CA GLU A 589 20.53 -9.18 -13.53
C GLU A 589 20.72 -10.69 -13.25
N PRO A 590 19.67 -11.50 -13.00
CA PRO A 590 19.83 -12.96 -12.91
C PRO A 590 20.40 -13.61 -14.18
N PHE A 591 19.99 -13.14 -15.36
CA PHE A 591 20.49 -13.65 -16.63
C PHE A 591 21.98 -13.32 -16.82
N LYS A 592 22.36 -12.07 -16.55
CA LYS A 592 23.75 -11.60 -16.57
C LYS A 592 24.63 -12.35 -15.58
N ALA A 593 24.17 -12.53 -14.34
CA ALA A 593 24.89 -13.28 -13.32
C ALA A 593 25.12 -14.73 -13.75
N THR A 594 24.11 -15.37 -14.36
CA THR A 594 24.22 -16.73 -14.91
C THR A 594 25.25 -16.79 -16.04
N ALA A 595 25.18 -15.87 -17.01
CA ALA A 595 26.11 -15.80 -18.12
C ALA A 595 27.56 -15.59 -17.65
N MET A 596 27.78 -14.70 -16.69
CA MET A 596 29.12 -14.41 -16.13
C MET A 596 29.68 -15.56 -15.31
N LEU A 597 28.83 -16.28 -14.56
CA LEU A 597 29.24 -17.45 -13.80
C LEU A 597 29.64 -18.61 -14.72
N MET A 598 28.88 -18.85 -15.80
CA MET A 598 29.22 -19.82 -16.83
C MET A 598 30.48 -19.42 -17.59
N GLU A 599 30.66 -18.13 -17.91
CA GLU A 599 31.89 -17.62 -18.50
C GLU A 599 33.09 -17.78 -17.58
N LYS A 600 32.93 -17.67 -16.27
CA LYS A 600 34.03 -17.86 -15.32
C LYS A 600 34.41 -19.33 -15.13
N THR A 601 33.40 -20.19 -14.98
CA THR A 601 33.58 -21.62 -14.63
C THR A 601 33.72 -22.53 -15.84
N GLY A 602 33.30 -22.06 -17.01
CA GLY A 602 33.23 -22.83 -18.24
C GLY A 602 32.17 -23.92 -18.22
N ARG A 603 31.22 -23.94 -17.28
CA ARG A 603 30.20 -25.00 -17.12
C ARG A 603 28.92 -24.44 -16.50
N ALA A 604 27.87 -25.25 -16.44
CA ALA A 604 26.65 -24.91 -15.71
C ALA A 604 26.93 -24.64 -14.21
N PRO A 605 26.26 -23.64 -13.59
CA PRO A 605 26.35 -23.35 -12.16
C PRO A 605 25.92 -24.56 -11.31
N LYS A 606 26.77 -24.97 -10.35
CA LYS A 606 26.40 -26.04 -9.41
C LYS A 606 25.53 -25.53 -8.26
N GLU A 607 24.79 -26.41 -7.60
CA GLU A 607 23.84 -26.10 -6.50
C GLU A 607 24.32 -25.01 -5.52
N ARG A 608 25.55 -25.11 -4.99
CA ARG A 608 26.10 -24.12 -4.05
C ARG A 608 26.31 -22.74 -4.71
N GLU A 609 26.83 -22.73 -5.93
CA GLU A 609 27.12 -21.50 -6.69
C GLU A 609 25.81 -20.82 -7.13
N ALA A 610 24.83 -21.61 -7.59
CA ALA A 610 23.50 -21.14 -7.98
C ALA A 610 22.77 -20.49 -6.79
N ARG A 611 22.72 -21.13 -5.62
CA ARG A 611 22.09 -20.53 -4.43
C ARG A 611 22.79 -19.27 -3.96
N GLN A 612 24.13 -19.23 -4.00
CA GLN A 612 24.90 -18.11 -3.48
C GLN A 612 24.86 -16.88 -4.41
N GLN A 613 24.90 -17.07 -5.72
CA GLN A 613 25.00 -15.95 -6.68
C GLN A 613 23.68 -15.62 -7.39
N LEU A 614 22.77 -16.60 -7.55
CA LEU A 614 21.51 -16.42 -8.29
C LEU A 614 20.29 -16.41 -7.36
N GLY A 615 20.39 -17.01 -6.18
CA GLY A 615 19.31 -17.06 -5.18
C GLY A 615 18.29 -18.18 -5.38
N PHE A 616 18.57 -19.15 -6.27
CA PHE A 616 17.76 -20.35 -6.52
C PHE A 616 18.65 -21.56 -6.83
N GLY A 617 18.08 -22.77 -6.87
CA GLY A 617 18.80 -24.03 -7.06
C GLY A 617 19.26 -24.31 -8.50
N GLU A 618 20.16 -25.29 -8.68
CA GLU A 618 20.73 -25.68 -9.98
C GLU A 618 19.65 -26.11 -10.98
N SER A 619 18.60 -26.80 -10.51
CA SER A 619 17.49 -27.24 -11.36
C SER A 619 16.74 -26.10 -12.04
N LYS A 620 16.75 -24.89 -11.45
CA LYS A 620 16.03 -23.71 -11.95
C LYS A 620 16.86 -22.85 -12.90
N VAL A 621 18.14 -23.16 -13.10
CA VAL A 621 19.01 -22.41 -14.05
C VAL A 621 18.52 -22.59 -15.48
N SER A 622 18.17 -23.82 -15.88
CA SER A 622 17.61 -24.08 -17.21
C SER A 622 16.28 -23.37 -17.41
N ASP A 623 15.40 -23.40 -16.40
CA ASP A 623 14.10 -22.74 -16.43
C ASP A 623 14.26 -21.21 -16.58
N LEU A 624 15.23 -20.58 -15.88
CA LEU A 624 15.52 -19.15 -16.03
C LEU A 624 15.96 -18.81 -17.47
N LEU A 625 16.87 -19.59 -18.04
CA LEU A 625 17.37 -19.36 -19.40
C LEU A 625 16.26 -19.51 -20.44
N GLN A 626 15.34 -20.47 -20.24
CA GLN A 626 14.16 -20.62 -21.08
C GLN A 626 13.18 -19.44 -20.94
N SER A 627 12.94 -18.96 -19.71
CA SER A 627 12.14 -17.76 -19.46
C SER A 627 12.76 -16.51 -20.10
N ALA A 628 14.08 -16.34 -20.00
CA ALA A 628 14.80 -15.23 -20.64
C ALA A 628 14.70 -15.30 -22.17
N GLU A 629 14.88 -16.48 -22.76
CA GLU A 629 14.70 -16.72 -24.21
C GLU A 629 13.29 -16.32 -24.67
N ARG A 630 12.24 -16.81 -24.00
CA ARG A 630 10.85 -16.48 -24.33
C ARG A 630 10.58 -14.98 -24.25
N LEU A 631 11.04 -14.32 -23.19
CA LEU A 631 10.85 -12.88 -23.00
C LEU A 631 11.56 -12.06 -24.10
N LEU A 632 12.75 -12.47 -24.53
CA LEU A 632 13.47 -11.86 -25.65
C LEU A 632 12.76 -12.08 -26.98
N CYS A 633 12.17 -13.25 -27.22
CA CYS A 633 11.32 -13.50 -28.40
C CYS A 633 10.09 -12.57 -28.40
N ILE A 634 9.39 -12.44 -27.27
CA ILE A 634 8.25 -11.51 -27.14
C ILE A 634 8.69 -10.06 -27.47
N LEU A 635 9.86 -9.63 -27.01
CA LEU A 635 10.41 -8.32 -27.34
C LEU A 635 10.66 -8.17 -28.85
N LEU A 636 11.29 -9.14 -29.52
CA LEU A 636 11.58 -9.08 -30.95
C LEU A 636 10.31 -9.04 -31.81
N GLU A 637 9.33 -9.86 -31.48
CA GLU A 637 8.04 -9.92 -32.17
C GLU A 637 7.27 -8.60 -31.97
N SER A 638 7.18 -8.13 -30.73
CA SER A 638 6.40 -6.94 -30.40
C SER A 638 6.98 -5.66 -31.02
N VAL A 639 8.31 -5.54 -31.12
CA VAL A 639 8.96 -4.36 -31.73
C VAL A 639 8.74 -4.30 -33.22
N ARG A 640 8.72 -5.45 -33.90
CA ARG A 640 8.47 -5.53 -35.33
C ARG A 640 7.08 -4.99 -35.68
N ASP A 641 6.11 -5.28 -34.83
CA ASP A 641 4.70 -4.92 -35.05
C ASP A 641 4.28 -3.62 -34.34
N SER A 642 5.19 -2.97 -33.60
CA SER A 642 4.88 -1.75 -32.84
C SER A 642 4.76 -0.53 -33.76
N PRO A 643 3.59 0.15 -33.81
CA PRO A 643 3.47 1.43 -34.52
C PRO A 643 4.31 2.52 -33.83
N SER A 644 4.66 3.58 -34.58
CA SER A 644 5.20 4.81 -33.99
C SER A 644 4.24 5.36 -32.94
N SER A 645 4.78 5.92 -31.84
CA SER A 645 4.01 6.37 -30.66
C SER A 645 2.73 7.11 -31.05
N LEU A 646 1.57 6.47 -30.84
CA LEU A 646 0.29 7.15 -30.91
C LEU A 646 0.14 8.04 -29.67
N PRO A 647 -0.46 9.24 -29.81
CA PRO A 647 -1.00 9.95 -28.66
C PRO A 647 -2.09 9.06 -28.06
N PHE A 648 -1.87 8.71 -26.79
CA PHE A 648 -2.70 7.85 -25.95
C PHE A 648 -4.19 8.14 -26.13
N GLN A 649 -4.98 7.09 -26.39
CA GLN A 649 -6.44 7.14 -26.28
C GLN A 649 -6.80 7.20 -24.79
N GLN A 650 -7.45 8.29 -24.42
CA GLN A 650 -7.98 8.60 -23.10
C GLN A 650 -8.84 7.44 -22.58
N ASP A 651 -8.47 6.86 -21.42
CA ASP A 651 -9.22 5.78 -20.78
C ASP A 651 -10.32 6.41 -19.92
N THR A 652 -11.49 6.54 -20.53
CA THR A 652 -12.65 7.27 -20.05
C THR A 652 -13.23 6.67 -18.76
N MET A 653 -13.71 7.53 -17.85
CA MET A 653 -14.25 7.31 -16.48
C MET A 653 -13.25 7.48 -15.32
N ILE A 654 -12.16 6.71 -15.23
CA ILE A 654 -11.17 6.93 -14.15
C ILE A 654 -10.34 8.19 -14.42
N GLU A 655 -10.04 8.45 -15.68
CA GLU A 655 -9.38 9.70 -16.07
C GLU A 655 -10.31 10.92 -15.85
N LEU A 656 -11.63 10.75 -15.99
CA LEU A 656 -12.63 11.80 -15.71
C LEU A 656 -12.79 12.08 -14.21
N SER A 657 -12.80 11.02 -13.38
CA SER A 657 -12.81 11.23 -11.93
C SER A 657 -11.52 11.89 -11.49
N THR A 658 -10.35 11.40 -11.91
CA THR A 658 -9.05 12.01 -11.57
C THR A 658 -8.84 13.41 -12.15
N SER A 659 -9.47 13.77 -13.28
CA SER A 659 -9.44 15.13 -13.84
C SER A 659 -10.35 16.11 -13.12
N HIS A 660 -11.38 15.61 -12.42
CA HIS A 660 -12.33 16.40 -11.64
C HIS A 660 -12.45 15.85 -10.21
N PRO A 661 -11.41 16.03 -9.37
CA PRO A 661 -11.46 15.57 -8.00
C PRO A 661 -12.58 16.24 -7.21
N PRO A 662 -13.14 15.53 -6.21
CA PRO A 662 -13.94 16.18 -5.16
C PRO A 662 -13.23 17.42 -4.63
N LEU A 663 -13.99 18.43 -4.18
CA LEU A 663 -13.44 19.69 -3.65
C LEU A 663 -12.39 19.44 -2.56
N SER A 664 -12.64 18.42 -1.73
CA SER A 664 -11.75 17.93 -0.68
C SER A 664 -10.39 17.40 -1.17
N LEU A 665 -10.27 16.96 -2.42
CA LEU A 665 -9.09 16.31 -3.00
C LEU A 665 -8.40 17.14 -4.08
N SER A 666 -8.87 18.37 -4.32
CA SER A 666 -8.29 19.30 -5.29
C SER A 666 -6.82 19.60 -4.96
N GLY A 667 -5.91 19.13 -5.82
CA GLY A 667 -4.46 19.30 -5.66
C GLY A 667 -3.63 18.02 -5.55
N SER A 668 -4.27 16.84 -5.44
CA SER A 668 -3.55 15.57 -5.48
C SER A 668 -3.19 15.18 -6.91
N ALA A 669 -1.90 15.13 -7.25
CA ALA A 669 -1.44 14.72 -8.57
C ALA A 669 -1.63 13.21 -8.79
N PRO A 670 -2.18 12.79 -9.95
CA PRO A 670 -2.31 11.37 -10.28
C PRO A 670 -0.93 10.73 -10.47
N ARG A 671 -0.81 9.47 -10.07
CA ARG A 671 0.39 8.65 -10.25
C ARG A 671 0.25 7.84 -11.53
N ASP A 672 1.35 7.73 -12.28
CA ASP A 672 1.38 6.88 -13.47
C ASP A 672 1.13 5.41 -13.10
N SER A 673 0.17 4.77 -13.77
CA SER A 673 -0.06 3.32 -13.64
C SER A 673 1.00 2.52 -14.41
N LEU A 674 1.11 1.22 -14.12
CA LEU A 674 2.04 0.34 -14.83
C LEU A 674 1.84 0.37 -16.35
N VAL A 675 0.59 0.39 -16.81
CA VAL A 675 0.23 0.50 -18.23
C VAL A 675 0.83 1.78 -18.83
N HIS A 676 0.71 2.93 -18.16
CA HIS A 676 1.31 4.18 -18.63
C HIS A 676 2.84 4.10 -18.68
N LEU A 677 3.46 3.47 -17.69
CA LEU A 677 4.91 3.25 -17.69
C LEU A 677 5.36 2.34 -18.82
N ALA A 678 4.60 1.29 -19.14
CA ALA A 678 4.87 0.37 -20.24
C ALA A 678 4.75 1.07 -21.61
N LEU A 679 3.67 1.82 -21.85
CA LEU A 679 3.45 2.53 -23.11
C LEU A 679 4.49 3.62 -23.39
N ARG A 680 5.09 4.20 -22.34
CA ARG A 680 6.15 5.22 -22.44
C ARG A 680 7.55 4.65 -22.70
N GLN A 681 7.75 3.34 -22.64
CA GLN A 681 9.07 2.74 -22.84
C GLN A 681 9.63 3.05 -24.23
N SER A 682 10.92 3.42 -24.34
CA SER A 682 11.56 3.57 -25.66
C SER A 682 11.53 2.23 -26.40
N LEU A 683 11.47 2.25 -27.74
CA LEU A 683 11.59 1.02 -28.51
C LEU A 683 12.99 0.42 -28.32
N VAL A 684 13.07 -0.89 -28.23
CA VAL A 684 14.36 -1.59 -28.12
C VAL A 684 14.99 -1.72 -29.50
N ASN A 685 16.32 -1.73 -29.53
CA ASN A 685 17.09 -2.04 -30.71
C ASN A 685 16.97 -3.54 -31.01
N TYR A 686 16.30 -3.83 -32.12
CA TYR A 686 16.04 -5.20 -32.59
C TYR A 686 17.32 -6.06 -32.62
N HIS A 687 18.41 -5.54 -33.18
CA HIS A 687 19.66 -6.28 -33.32
C HIS A 687 20.35 -6.55 -31.98
N LEU A 688 20.22 -5.62 -31.03
CA LEU A 688 20.76 -5.80 -29.69
C LEU A 688 20.01 -6.90 -28.93
N VAL A 689 18.68 -6.91 -29.01
CA VAL A 689 17.85 -7.96 -28.39
C VAL A 689 18.11 -9.32 -29.06
N LEU A 690 18.24 -9.36 -30.39
CA LEU A 690 18.58 -10.57 -31.13
C LEU A 690 19.94 -11.14 -30.71
N HIS A 691 20.93 -10.27 -30.49
CA HIS A 691 22.24 -10.68 -29.99
C HIS A 691 22.16 -11.29 -28.57
N HIS A 692 21.32 -10.75 -27.69
CA HIS A 692 21.04 -11.34 -26.37
C HIS A 692 20.28 -12.67 -26.47
N LEU A 693 19.36 -12.80 -27.44
CA LEU A 693 18.66 -14.05 -27.71
C LEU A 693 19.62 -15.15 -28.14
N HIS A 694 20.60 -14.84 -29.01
CA HIS A 694 21.65 -15.79 -29.38
C HIS A 694 22.43 -16.30 -28.17
N LEU A 695 22.76 -15.40 -27.24
CA LEU A 695 23.43 -15.77 -25.98
C LEU A 695 22.52 -16.64 -25.11
N ALA A 696 21.23 -16.30 -24.96
CA ALA A 696 20.29 -17.06 -24.14
C ALA A 696 20.14 -18.51 -24.64
N ILE A 697 19.95 -18.69 -25.96
CA ILE A 697 19.86 -20.01 -26.58
C ILE A 697 21.17 -20.79 -26.38
N ALA A 698 22.32 -20.16 -26.63
CA ALA A 698 23.62 -20.81 -26.47
C ALA A 698 23.89 -21.26 -25.02
N LEU A 699 23.56 -20.43 -24.03
CA LEU A 699 23.68 -20.78 -22.62
C LEU A 699 22.75 -21.94 -22.26
N ARG A 700 21.49 -21.92 -22.72
CA ARG A 700 20.54 -22.99 -22.46
C ARG A 700 21.02 -24.33 -23.02
N LEU A 701 21.47 -24.34 -24.28
CA LEU A 701 22.03 -25.54 -24.92
C LEU A 701 23.28 -26.04 -24.20
N GLN A 702 24.15 -25.13 -23.74
CA GLN A 702 25.33 -25.51 -22.96
C GLN A 702 24.94 -26.19 -21.64
N VAL A 703 23.95 -25.66 -20.92
CA VAL A 703 23.46 -26.23 -19.65
C VAL A 703 22.82 -27.59 -19.89
N SER A 704 21.96 -27.70 -20.89
CA SER A 704 21.16 -28.91 -21.12
C SER A 704 22.01 -30.10 -21.56
N ILE A 705 23.04 -29.87 -22.37
CA ILE A 705 23.98 -30.91 -22.81
C ILE A 705 25.10 -31.15 -21.78
N GLY A 706 25.32 -30.21 -20.85
CA GLY A 706 26.42 -30.29 -19.87
C GLY A 706 27.80 -30.01 -20.47
N MET A 707 27.86 -29.18 -21.52
CA MET A 707 29.11 -28.85 -22.22
C MET A 707 30.02 -27.95 -21.38
N ARG A 708 31.33 -28.18 -21.50
CA ARG A 708 32.35 -27.29 -20.94
C ARG A 708 32.84 -26.29 -21.98
N LEU A 709 32.46 -25.03 -21.83
CA LEU A 709 32.73 -23.94 -22.74
C LEU A 709 32.69 -22.59 -22.00
N HIS A 710 33.52 -21.64 -22.42
CA HIS A 710 33.42 -20.23 -22.01
C HIS A 710 32.59 -19.46 -23.06
N PRO A 711 31.25 -19.39 -22.91
CA PRO A 711 30.33 -19.05 -24.00
C PRO A 711 30.57 -17.67 -24.60
N LEU A 712 30.87 -16.66 -23.77
CA LEU A 712 31.01 -15.29 -24.23
C LEU A 712 32.26 -15.15 -25.11
N LYS A 713 33.43 -15.50 -24.57
CA LYS A 713 34.71 -15.35 -25.31
C LYS A 713 34.88 -16.34 -26.44
N HIS A 714 34.18 -17.47 -26.39
CA HIS A 714 34.31 -18.52 -27.39
C HIS A 714 33.41 -18.30 -28.60
N LEU A 715 32.15 -17.92 -28.40
CA LEU A 715 31.14 -17.84 -29.47
C LEU A 715 30.96 -16.45 -30.06
N PHE A 716 31.46 -15.40 -29.40
CA PHE A 716 31.29 -14.01 -29.81
C PHE A 716 32.64 -13.30 -29.98
N CYS A 717 32.69 -12.35 -30.91
CA CYS A 717 33.88 -11.54 -31.16
C CYS A 717 34.03 -10.41 -30.12
N SER A 718 35.21 -9.78 -30.09
CA SER A 718 35.55 -8.72 -29.12
C SER A 718 34.62 -7.50 -29.18
N ILE A 719 34.06 -7.19 -30.36
CA ILE A 719 33.10 -6.10 -30.56
C ILE A 719 31.74 -6.49 -30.00
N GLY A 720 31.21 -7.67 -30.38
CA GLY A 720 29.94 -8.18 -29.88
C GLY A 720 29.92 -8.40 -28.36
N LEU A 721 31.07 -8.69 -27.75
CA LEU A 721 31.21 -8.78 -26.29
C LEU A 721 30.93 -7.45 -25.57
N ARG A 722 31.24 -6.31 -26.19
CA ARG A 722 31.01 -4.98 -25.60
C ARG A 722 29.54 -4.56 -25.64
N ALA A 723 28.75 -5.19 -26.52
CA ALA A 723 27.33 -4.90 -26.70
C ALA A 723 26.44 -5.57 -25.64
N PHE A 724 26.87 -6.68 -25.04
CA PHE A 724 26.05 -7.38 -24.04
C PHE A 724 25.82 -6.53 -22.79
N PHE A 725 24.58 -6.62 -22.26
CA PHE A 725 24.09 -5.96 -21.07
C PHE A 725 24.16 -4.42 -21.13
N GLN A 726 24.22 -3.85 -22.34
CA GLN A 726 23.92 -2.45 -22.58
C GLN A 726 22.40 -2.23 -22.55
N PRO A 727 21.92 -1.02 -22.21
CA PRO A 727 20.49 -0.68 -22.29
C PRO A 727 19.92 -1.03 -23.67
N PHE A 728 18.72 -1.60 -23.71
CA PHE A 728 18.17 -2.14 -24.96
C PHE A 728 17.81 -1.08 -26.01
N ASP A 729 17.72 0.19 -25.66
CA ASP A 729 17.57 1.32 -26.59
C ASP A 729 18.90 1.85 -27.14
N SER A 730 20.03 1.30 -26.68
CA SER A 730 21.34 1.66 -27.19
C SER A 730 21.61 1.07 -28.59
N HIS A 731 22.57 1.67 -29.29
CA HIS A 731 22.95 1.28 -30.65
C HIS A 731 24.43 0.89 -30.73
N PRO A 732 24.87 -0.15 -29.99
CA PRO A 732 26.24 -0.63 -30.07
C PRO A 732 26.51 -1.26 -31.44
N LEU A 733 27.77 -1.27 -31.85
CA LEU A 733 28.20 -1.98 -33.06
C LEU A 733 28.11 -3.49 -32.81
N ILE A 734 27.32 -4.20 -33.62
CA ILE A 734 27.16 -5.66 -33.55
C ILE A 734 27.46 -6.24 -34.93
N PRO A 735 28.55 -7.01 -35.09
CA PRO A 735 28.84 -7.71 -36.34
C PRO A 735 27.97 -8.96 -36.44
N LEU A 736 26.79 -8.83 -37.06
CA LEU A 736 25.87 -9.96 -37.30
C LEU A 736 26.31 -10.80 -38.51
N ASP A 737 26.66 -10.16 -39.62
CA ASP A 737 26.93 -10.87 -40.89
C ASP A 737 28.41 -11.20 -41.14
N ASN A 738 29.34 -10.37 -40.64
CA ASN A 738 30.77 -10.51 -40.90
C ASN A 738 31.55 -10.68 -39.60
N VAL A 739 31.83 -11.93 -39.23
CA VAL A 739 32.64 -12.28 -38.07
C VAL A 739 33.88 -13.05 -38.54
N ASP A 740 35.01 -12.89 -37.84
CA ASP A 740 36.27 -13.57 -38.16
C ASP A 740 36.07 -15.09 -38.37
N GLU A 741 36.78 -15.69 -39.33
CA GLU A 741 36.70 -17.12 -39.64
C GLU A 741 36.90 -18.00 -38.40
N ALA A 742 37.79 -17.60 -37.50
CA ALA A 742 38.04 -18.31 -36.23
C ALA A 742 36.84 -18.29 -35.25
N VAL A 743 35.95 -17.29 -35.32
CA VAL A 743 34.70 -17.31 -34.55
C VAL A 743 33.67 -18.21 -35.23
N MET A 744 33.60 -18.17 -36.57
CA MET A 744 32.70 -19.05 -37.34
C MET A 744 33.03 -20.52 -37.15
N GLU A 745 34.31 -20.89 -37.13
CA GLU A 745 34.78 -22.25 -36.84
C GLU A 745 34.37 -22.69 -35.43
N ARG A 746 34.60 -21.83 -34.42
CA ARG A 746 34.17 -22.09 -33.03
C ARG A 746 32.66 -22.27 -32.88
N ARG A 747 31.86 -21.50 -33.63
CA ARG A 747 30.39 -21.64 -33.67
C ARG A 747 29.97 -22.96 -34.34
N HIS A 748 30.62 -23.37 -35.43
CA HIS A 748 30.40 -24.68 -36.05
C HIS A 748 30.72 -25.81 -35.07
N ASP A 749 31.88 -25.77 -34.41
CA ASP A 749 32.29 -26.77 -33.43
C ASP A 749 31.32 -26.89 -32.25
N PHE A 750 30.78 -25.75 -31.80
CA PHE A 750 29.75 -25.73 -30.77
C PHE A 750 28.47 -26.42 -31.23
N LEU A 751 27.91 -26.01 -32.38
CA LEU A 751 26.65 -26.59 -32.87
C LEU A 751 26.79 -28.05 -33.30
N ASN A 752 27.95 -28.48 -33.77
CA ASN A 752 28.23 -29.89 -34.06
C ASN A 752 28.17 -30.75 -32.79
N LYS A 753 28.80 -30.30 -31.70
CA LYS A 753 28.72 -30.99 -30.41
C LYS A 753 27.30 -30.99 -29.85
N VAL A 754 26.56 -29.90 -30.02
CA VAL A 754 25.15 -29.83 -29.67
C VAL A 754 24.37 -30.87 -30.46
N ALA A 755 24.48 -30.87 -31.79
CA ALA A 755 23.79 -31.80 -32.68
C ALA A 755 24.04 -33.29 -32.38
N GLU A 756 25.23 -33.64 -31.91
CA GLU A 756 25.56 -35.02 -31.52
C GLU A 756 24.80 -35.49 -30.27
N GLN A 757 24.59 -34.60 -29.29
CA GLN A 757 24.14 -34.97 -27.95
C GLN A 757 22.69 -34.54 -27.63
N CYS A 758 22.11 -33.70 -28.49
CA CYS A 758 20.85 -32.98 -28.29
C CYS A 758 19.57 -33.85 -28.40
N GLN A 759 18.58 -33.54 -27.54
CA GLN A 759 17.19 -34.04 -27.57
C GLN A 759 16.28 -33.15 -28.43
N GLU A 760 15.06 -33.60 -28.75
CA GLU A 760 14.13 -32.91 -29.67
C GLU A 760 13.86 -31.42 -29.32
N SER A 761 13.72 -31.08 -28.04
CA SER A 761 13.43 -29.70 -27.56
C SER A 761 14.57 -28.70 -27.81
N GLU A 762 15.80 -29.18 -27.84
CA GLU A 762 17.02 -28.39 -28.04
C GLU A 762 17.33 -28.19 -29.53
N ARG A 763 16.78 -29.04 -30.41
CA ARG A 763 17.00 -28.99 -31.86
C ARG A 763 16.54 -27.67 -32.47
N LYS A 764 15.40 -27.15 -32.00
CA LYS A 764 14.84 -25.88 -32.48
C LYS A 764 15.81 -24.72 -32.23
N GLY A 765 16.37 -24.63 -31.02
CA GLY A 765 17.34 -23.60 -30.67
C GLY A 765 18.63 -23.71 -31.47
N ALA A 766 19.15 -24.94 -31.65
CA ALA A 766 20.34 -25.18 -32.46
C ALA A 766 20.15 -24.77 -33.93
N ARG A 767 18.97 -25.04 -34.51
CA ARG A 767 18.63 -24.62 -35.88
C ARG A 767 18.49 -23.11 -36.02
N GLN A 768 17.86 -22.47 -35.04
CA GLN A 768 17.73 -21.02 -35.00
C GLN A 768 19.12 -20.36 -35.00
N LEU A 769 20.03 -20.81 -34.12
CA LEU A 769 21.41 -20.30 -34.11
C LEU A 769 22.16 -20.59 -35.42
N ALA A 770 21.98 -21.78 -36.00
CA ALA A 770 22.62 -22.14 -37.27
C ALA A 770 22.19 -21.20 -38.42
N ALA A 771 20.89 -20.91 -38.49
CA ALA A 771 20.31 -20.02 -39.50
C ALA A 771 20.77 -18.56 -39.29
N GLU A 772 20.64 -18.03 -38.08
CA GLU A 772 20.99 -16.63 -37.75
C GLU A 772 22.49 -16.36 -37.83
N TRP A 773 23.34 -17.38 -37.63
CA TRP A 773 24.79 -17.26 -37.79
C TRP A 773 25.28 -17.58 -39.21
N ASN A 774 24.36 -17.78 -40.17
CA ASN A 774 24.67 -18.14 -41.57
C ASN A 774 25.65 -19.32 -41.69
N LEU A 775 25.55 -20.28 -40.78
CA LEU A 775 26.35 -21.50 -40.81
C LEU A 775 25.72 -22.46 -41.82
N THR A 776 26.49 -23.40 -42.37
CA THR A 776 25.92 -24.36 -43.33
C THR A 776 24.90 -25.26 -42.64
N VAL A 777 23.63 -24.87 -42.66
CA VAL A 777 22.51 -25.54 -41.97
C VAL A 777 22.45 -27.03 -42.35
N ASP A 778 22.76 -27.34 -43.61
CA ASP A 778 22.86 -28.70 -44.16
C ASP A 778 23.87 -29.59 -43.42
N SER A 779 24.98 -29.01 -42.93
CA SER A 779 26.02 -29.77 -42.22
C SER A 779 25.57 -30.17 -40.81
N ILE A 780 24.85 -29.28 -40.12
CA ILE A 780 24.35 -29.52 -38.77
C ILE A 780 23.16 -30.48 -38.82
N ALA A 781 22.24 -30.30 -39.78
CA ALA A 781 21.13 -31.22 -40.01
C ALA A 781 21.64 -32.63 -40.40
N LEU A 782 22.67 -32.72 -41.23
CA LEU A 782 23.32 -33.99 -41.54
C LEU A 782 23.96 -34.66 -40.30
N ILE A 783 24.63 -33.90 -39.43
CA ILE A 783 25.22 -34.43 -38.18
C ILE A 783 24.12 -34.92 -37.23
N GLN A 784 22.98 -34.23 -37.15
CA GLN A 784 21.80 -34.66 -36.37
C GLN A 784 21.26 -35.99 -36.88
N VAL A 785 21.06 -36.12 -38.19
CA VAL A 785 20.65 -37.39 -38.83
C VAL A 785 21.65 -38.50 -38.49
N ILE A 786 22.95 -38.25 -38.66
CA ILE A 786 24.00 -39.23 -38.36
C ILE A 786 23.95 -39.66 -36.89
N SER A 787 23.74 -38.74 -35.95
CA SER A 787 23.63 -39.06 -34.52
C SER A 787 22.41 -39.95 -34.22
N LEU A 788 21.24 -39.62 -34.77
CA LEU A 788 20.03 -40.44 -34.61
C LEU A 788 20.22 -41.86 -35.15
N LEU A 789 20.89 -41.97 -36.31
CA LEU A 789 21.24 -43.24 -36.91
C LEU A 789 22.34 -43.98 -36.11
N ARG A 790 23.23 -43.30 -35.39
CA ARG A 790 24.15 -43.98 -34.46
C ARG A 790 23.42 -44.57 -33.26
N LYS A 791 22.40 -43.88 -32.73
CA LYS A 791 21.58 -44.29 -31.58
C LYS A 791 20.48 -45.31 -31.90
N GLY A 792 20.24 -45.62 -33.17
CA GLY A 792 19.19 -46.55 -33.60
C GLY A 792 17.79 -45.94 -33.74
N GLN A 793 17.65 -44.61 -33.67
CA GLN A 793 16.38 -43.89 -33.77
C GLN A 793 16.04 -43.57 -35.25
N ASP A 794 15.90 -44.60 -36.08
CA ASP A 794 15.80 -44.39 -37.54
C ASP A 794 14.49 -43.70 -37.96
N SER A 795 13.40 -43.85 -37.20
CA SER A 795 12.13 -43.18 -37.51
C SER A 795 12.22 -41.66 -37.36
N GLU A 796 12.93 -41.17 -36.34
CA GLU A 796 13.20 -39.74 -36.15
C GLU A 796 14.18 -39.24 -37.23
N ALA A 797 15.22 -40.03 -37.53
CA ALA A 797 16.16 -39.70 -38.59
C ALA A 797 15.48 -39.54 -39.96
N ALA A 798 14.49 -40.39 -40.28
CA ALA A 798 13.75 -40.32 -41.53
C ALA A 798 12.98 -39.00 -41.70
N GLN A 799 12.40 -38.46 -40.62
CA GLN A 799 11.73 -37.15 -40.65
C GLN A 799 12.73 -36.01 -40.94
N GLU A 800 13.92 -36.11 -40.37
CA GLU A 800 14.95 -35.07 -40.49
C GLU A 800 15.70 -35.11 -41.83
N ILE A 801 15.85 -36.29 -42.44
CA ILE A 801 16.48 -36.43 -43.77
C ILE A 801 15.72 -35.65 -44.85
N ALA A 802 14.41 -35.42 -44.69
CA ALA A 802 13.63 -34.61 -45.63
C ALA A 802 14.15 -33.16 -45.75
N SER A 803 14.82 -32.66 -44.71
CA SER A 803 15.41 -31.31 -44.66
C SER A 803 16.87 -31.24 -45.13
N VAL A 804 17.50 -32.40 -45.39
CA VAL A 804 18.93 -32.49 -45.76
C VAL A 804 19.07 -32.74 -47.27
N PRO A 805 19.93 -32.00 -47.99
CA PRO A 805 20.16 -32.27 -49.41
C PRO A 805 20.76 -33.67 -49.61
N GLN A 806 20.20 -34.42 -50.56
CA GLN A 806 20.58 -35.81 -50.87
C GLN A 806 21.89 -35.87 -51.67
N ASN A 807 22.98 -35.50 -51.01
CA ASN A 807 24.33 -35.42 -51.58
C ASN A 807 25.19 -36.63 -51.20
N ASP A 808 26.34 -36.80 -51.85
CA ASP A 808 27.29 -37.91 -51.60
C ASP A 808 27.71 -38.04 -50.13
N ARG A 809 27.70 -36.93 -49.37
CA ARG A 809 28.03 -36.93 -47.93
C ARG A 809 27.00 -37.71 -47.09
N LEU A 810 25.71 -37.51 -47.34
CA LEU A 810 24.63 -38.26 -46.68
C LEU A 810 24.72 -39.75 -47.05
N ALA A 811 24.92 -40.02 -48.35
CA ALA A 811 25.02 -41.37 -48.87
C ALA A 811 26.21 -42.15 -48.27
N THR A 812 27.37 -41.50 -48.16
CA THR A 812 28.58 -42.06 -47.54
C THR A 812 28.36 -42.35 -46.04
N ALA A 813 27.67 -41.45 -45.33
CA ALA A 813 27.37 -41.66 -43.91
C ALA A 813 26.40 -42.83 -43.69
N LEU A 814 25.35 -42.95 -44.53
CA LEU A 814 24.42 -44.09 -44.50
C LEU A 814 25.13 -45.43 -44.74
N ILE A 815 26.02 -45.49 -45.75
CA ILE A 815 26.82 -46.70 -46.05
C ILE A 815 27.67 -47.09 -44.83
N ARG A 816 28.35 -46.13 -44.21
CA ARG A 816 29.20 -46.37 -43.04
C ARG A 816 28.41 -46.94 -41.86
N ILE A 817 27.24 -46.38 -41.57
CA ILE A 817 26.39 -46.82 -40.45
C ILE A 817 25.78 -48.19 -40.72
N VAL A 818 25.30 -48.45 -41.95
CA VAL A 818 24.78 -49.78 -42.33
C VAL A 818 25.87 -50.84 -42.20
N ALA A 819 27.08 -50.58 -42.73
CA ALA A 819 28.21 -51.48 -42.61
C ALA A 819 28.58 -51.72 -41.13
N ALA A 820 28.61 -50.66 -40.31
CA ALA A 820 28.89 -50.76 -38.88
C ALA A 820 27.85 -51.63 -38.14
N ARG A 821 26.55 -51.47 -38.44
CA ARG A 821 25.48 -52.29 -37.86
C ARG A 821 25.58 -53.76 -38.28
N ILE A 822 25.97 -54.06 -39.53
CA ILE A 822 26.21 -55.45 -40.00
C ILE A 822 27.39 -56.08 -39.26
N VAL A 823 28.49 -55.32 -39.07
CA VAL A 823 29.64 -55.80 -38.27
C VAL A 823 29.20 -56.12 -36.84
N ARG A 824 28.41 -55.26 -36.21
CA ARG A 824 27.89 -55.50 -34.86
C ARG A 824 26.90 -56.65 -34.76
N LEU A 825 26.08 -56.87 -35.80
CA LEU A 825 25.22 -58.04 -35.88
C LEU A 825 26.05 -59.34 -36.00
N ALA A 826 27.15 -59.31 -36.76
CA ALA A 826 28.08 -60.45 -36.86
C ALA A 826 28.72 -60.79 -35.50
N ASP A 827 29.11 -59.77 -34.73
CA ASP A 827 29.63 -59.93 -33.38
C ASP A 827 28.56 -60.49 -32.42
N GLU A 828 27.32 -59.98 -32.49
CA GLU A 828 26.19 -60.41 -31.65
C GLU A 828 25.78 -61.88 -31.93
N GLU A 829 25.65 -62.26 -33.20
CA GLU A 829 25.26 -63.62 -33.61
C GLU A 829 26.45 -64.60 -33.71
N LYS A 830 27.68 -64.15 -33.42
CA LYS A 830 28.94 -64.93 -33.51
C LYS A 830 29.18 -65.55 -34.89
N THR A 831 28.81 -64.83 -35.94
CA THR A 831 28.84 -65.31 -37.32
C THR A 831 30.26 -65.18 -37.92
N THR A 832 30.78 -66.24 -38.54
CA THR A 832 32.12 -66.22 -39.14
C THR A 832 32.08 -65.67 -40.57
N LEU A 833 32.53 -64.42 -40.73
CA LEU A 833 32.66 -63.77 -42.04
C LEU A 833 33.95 -64.23 -42.75
N THR A 834 33.93 -64.31 -44.08
CA THR A 834 35.18 -64.57 -44.83
C THR A 834 36.14 -63.39 -44.68
N PRO A 835 37.47 -63.60 -44.77
CA PRO A 835 38.45 -62.52 -44.62
C PRO A 835 38.19 -61.33 -45.56
N ASN A 836 37.77 -61.61 -46.80
CA ASN A 836 37.46 -60.59 -47.78
C ASN A 836 36.19 -59.79 -47.43
N HIS A 837 35.15 -60.44 -46.92
CA HIS A 837 33.91 -59.75 -46.51
C HIS A 837 34.07 -58.97 -45.21
N SER A 838 34.84 -59.51 -44.26
CA SER A 838 35.21 -58.80 -43.03
C SER A 838 36.03 -57.55 -43.33
N SER A 839 37.07 -57.66 -44.17
CA SER A 839 37.89 -56.49 -44.58
C SER A 839 37.05 -55.41 -45.28
N LEU A 840 36.14 -55.81 -46.17
CA LEU A 840 35.26 -54.88 -46.89
C LEU A 840 34.27 -54.16 -45.95
N LEU A 841 33.67 -54.88 -45.01
CA LEU A 841 32.74 -54.29 -44.04
C LEU A 841 33.46 -53.34 -43.08
N CYS A 842 34.67 -53.67 -42.64
CA CYS A 842 35.50 -52.77 -41.83
C CYS A 842 35.94 -51.53 -42.62
N GLU A 843 36.27 -51.67 -43.91
CA GLU A 843 36.61 -50.54 -44.79
C GLU A 843 35.41 -49.60 -44.97
N PHE A 844 34.22 -50.14 -45.24
CA PHE A 844 33.02 -49.33 -45.37
C PHE A 844 32.56 -48.72 -44.05
N ALA A 845 32.67 -49.43 -42.92
CA ALA A 845 32.22 -48.92 -41.63
C ALA A 845 33.19 -47.90 -41.02
N GLY A 846 34.50 -48.06 -41.22
CA GLY A 846 35.53 -47.21 -40.61
C GLY A 846 35.36 -47.10 -39.09
N GLU A 847 35.42 -45.87 -38.58
CA GLU A 847 35.26 -45.56 -37.15
C GLU A 847 33.82 -45.74 -36.64
N GLU A 848 32.81 -45.87 -37.51
CA GLU A 848 31.41 -45.97 -37.09
C GLU A 848 31.11 -47.26 -36.34
N THR A 849 31.90 -48.32 -36.55
CA THR A 849 31.81 -49.57 -35.77
C THR A 849 31.86 -49.33 -34.26
N CYS A 850 32.67 -48.39 -33.79
CA CYS A 850 32.81 -48.02 -32.39
C CYS A 850 31.79 -46.98 -31.90
N ARG A 851 31.02 -46.36 -32.80
CA ARG A 851 30.12 -45.24 -32.51
C ARG A 851 28.64 -45.59 -32.60
N VAL A 852 28.29 -46.68 -33.27
CA VAL A 852 26.92 -47.19 -33.29
C VAL A 852 26.58 -47.83 -31.95
N GLU A 853 25.38 -47.54 -31.45
CA GLU A 853 24.84 -48.08 -30.20
C GLU A 853 23.69 -49.05 -30.50
N ASN A 854 23.59 -50.10 -29.69
CA ASN A 854 22.45 -51.01 -29.78
C ASN A 854 21.28 -50.36 -29.05
N GLY A 855 20.28 -49.88 -29.79
CA GLY A 855 18.98 -49.55 -29.20
C GLY A 855 18.39 -50.79 -28.49
N SER A 856 17.39 -50.61 -27.64
CA SER A 856 16.80 -51.67 -26.79
C SER A 856 16.14 -52.87 -27.52
N VAL A 857 16.31 -52.98 -28.85
CA VAL A 857 15.59 -53.90 -29.76
C VAL A 857 16.53 -54.87 -30.51
N GLY A 858 17.85 -54.76 -30.36
CA GLY A 858 18.86 -55.65 -30.99
C GLY A 858 19.28 -55.25 -32.41
N TRP A 859 20.47 -55.70 -32.88
CA TRP A 859 21.05 -55.24 -34.16
C TRP A 859 20.27 -55.69 -35.40
N ARG A 860 19.59 -56.85 -35.32
CA ARG A 860 18.73 -57.37 -36.39
C ARG A 860 17.53 -56.46 -36.65
N ALA A 861 16.85 -56.01 -35.59
CA ALA A 861 15.73 -55.08 -35.70
C ALA A 861 16.20 -53.68 -36.12
N SER A 862 17.37 -53.26 -35.64
CA SER A 862 18.02 -52.02 -36.05
C SER A 862 18.31 -51.97 -37.56
N LEU A 863 18.79 -53.07 -38.17
CA LEU A 863 18.99 -53.13 -39.62
C LEU A 863 17.66 -53.13 -40.41
N GLN A 864 16.62 -53.83 -39.92
CA GLN A 864 15.29 -53.77 -40.56
C GLN A 864 14.69 -52.36 -40.55
N SER A 865 14.87 -51.64 -39.45
CA SER A 865 14.44 -50.25 -39.29
C SER A 865 15.19 -49.32 -40.24
N MET A 866 16.52 -49.44 -40.32
CA MET A 866 17.36 -48.73 -41.31
C MET A 866 16.91 -49.01 -42.74
N GLY A 867 16.55 -50.26 -43.01
CA GLY A 867 16.00 -50.68 -44.29
C GLY A 867 14.75 -49.92 -44.74
N ARG A 868 13.79 -49.72 -43.83
CA ARG A 868 12.58 -48.93 -44.07
C ARG A 868 12.88 -47.45 -44.32
N LEU A 869 13.89 -46.90 -43.65
CA LEU A 869 14.35 -45.54 -43.91
C LEU A 869 14.95 -45.44 -45.32
N LEU A 870 15.86 -46.35 -45.68
CA LEU A 870 16.54 -46.31 -46.98
C LEU A 870 15.57 -46.48 -48.16
N SER A 871 14.51 -47.29 -48.01
CA SER A 871 13.49 -47.46 -49.04
C SER A 871 12.57 -46.24 -49.21
N SER A 872 12.54 -45.34 -48.23
CA SER A 872 11.78 -44.09 -48.29
C SER A 872 12.53 -42.92 -48.95
N LEU A 873 13.80 -43.09 -49.32
CA LEU A 873 14.64 -42.03 -49.88
C LEU A 873 14.53 -41.97 -51.42
N PRO A 874 14.00 -40.88 -52.01
CA PRO A 874 13.68 -40.85 -53.43
C PRO A 874 14.86 -40.73 -54.40
N ASN A 875 16.05 -40.22 -54.01
CA ASN A 875 17.17 -39.97 -54.95
C ASN A 875 18.57 -40.02 -54.30
N LEU A 876 19.13 -41.22 -54.06
CA LEU A 876 20.55 -41.38 -53.71
C LEU A 876 21.46 -41.46 -54.96
N PRO A 877 22.71 -40.97 -54.90
CA PRO A 877 23.68 -41.08 -56.00
C PRO A 877 23.91 -42.54 -56.44
N GLN A 878 23.98 -42.82 -57.75
CA GLN A 878 24.08 -44.19 -58.31
C GLN A 878 25.26 -45.01 -57.73
N VAL A 879 26.40 -44.37 -57.50
CA VAL A 879 27.60 -45.02 -56.92
C VAL A 879 27.34 -45.51 -55.49
N SER A 880 26.51 -44.77 -54.74
CA SER A 880 26.15 -45.13 -53.38
C SER A 880 25.11 -46.26 -53.32
N ILE A 881 24.21 -46.32 -54.30
CA ILE A 881 23.24 -47.41 -54.45
C ILE A 881 23.95 -48.76 -54.63
N ALA A 882 25.00 -48.80 -55.46
CA ALA A 882 25.78 -50.03 -55.68
C ALA A 882 26.42 -50.57 -54.38
N SER A 883 26.90 -49.67 -53.52
CA SER A 883 27.48 -50.02 -52.23
C SER A 883 26.43 -50.52 -51.23
N LEU A 884 25.26 -49.90 -51.18
CA LEU A 884 24.13 -50.36 -50.34
C LEU A 884 23.58 -51.72 -50.79
N VAL A 885 23.47 -51.96 -52.10
CA VAL A 885 23.07 -53.27 -52.67
C VAL A 885 24.06 -54.37 -52.26
N LYS A 886 25.36 -54.05 -52.25
CA LYS A 886 26.42 -54.98 -51.81
C LYS A 886 26.34 -55.27 -50.31
N LEU A 887 25.99 -54.29 -49.48
CA LEU A 887 25.75 -54.51 -48.05
C LEU A 887 24.48 -55.34 -47.80
N ASN A 888 23.44 -55.13 -48.60
CA ASN A 888 22.19 -55.91 -48.53
C ASN A 888 22.42 -57.39 -48.90
N SER A 889 23.20 -57.67 -49.94
CA SER A 889 23.52 -59.05 -50.32
C SER A 889 24.37 -59.78 -49.26
N LEU A 890 25.29 -59.08 -48.60
CA LEU A 890 26.04 -59.62 -47.47
C LEU A 890 25.13 -59.91 -46.27
N SER A 891 24.20 -59.01 -45.96
CA SER A 891 23.22 -59.24 -44.89
C SER A 891 22.29 -60.42 -45.18
N GLU A 892 21.83 -60.57 -46.43
CA GLU A 892 21.04 -61.73 -46.86
C GLU A 892 21.84 -63.03 -46.78
N GLN A 893 23.09 -63.02 -47.25
CA GLN A 893 23.95 -64.20 -47.29
C GLN A 893 24.26 -64.76 -45.89
N TYR A 894 24.56 -63.89 -44.91
CA TYR A 894 25.04 -64.31 -43.59
C TYR A 894 23.94 -64.39 -42.52
N PHE A 895 22.88 -63.57 -42.64
CA PHE A 895 21.86 -63.43 -41.60
C PHE A 895 20.44 -63.74 -42.08
N ALA A 896 20.27 -64.10 -43.36
CA ALA A 896 18.97 -64.24 -44.04
C ALA A 896 18.09 -62.97 -43.88
N LEU A 897 18.74 -61.80 -43.79
CA LEU A 897 18.09 -60.53 -43.52
C LEU A 897 18.20 -59.60 -44.74
N LYS A 898 17.07 -59.35 -45.40
CA LYS A 898 16.93 -58.24 -46.36
C LYS A 898 16.51 -56.99 -45.61
N PHE A 899 17.28 -55.93 -45.79
CA PHE A 899 16.94 -54.62 -45.22
C PHE A 899 16.66 -53.59 -46.31
N TYR A 900 17.35 -53.65 -47.46
CA TYR A 900 17.25 -52.63 -48.52
C TYR A 900 16.53 -53.15 -49.77
#